data_AF-A0A949HRK7-F1
#
_entry.id   AF-A0A949HRK7-F1
#
_cell.length_a   1.000
_cell.length_b   1.000
_cell.length_c   1.000
_cell.angle_alpha   90.00
_cell.angle_beta   90.00
_cell.angle_gamma   90.00
#
_symmetry.space_group_name_H-M   'P 1'
#
loop_
_entity.id
_entity.type
_entity.pdbx_description
1 polymer ?
#
loop_
_entity_poly.entity_id
_entity_poly.type
_entity_poly.pdbx_seq_one_letter_code
_entity_poly.pdbx_strand_id
1 'polypeptide(L)'
;MITYHPPNEFPRIVFPAMASIAQKLSLLAFFGFLEFLGQELRAQESEFSQQRLDGLVQEARLRGDSQRGIQAFTRANLACFSCHRIGNAGGIIGPELTRIGKQRSGEELAESLLWPNRKQEPAYQAYKIQTQDAQILTGYVEAPEASPLVFMDPATRTKQSIPRDSIEQIAPSGSLMPSGLFESLPLGQQADLLRFLMGLGNDPVDLSNLEAQIRSASTHEPAKFSWTTPPLVPEHYPNHTELVNRDRVYDWYTKQALHFAAMKTRPTWVEPFPGLDGGKFGHWGNQKEETWKGDEWNHVDLGTMQSNVLVGQAKAVPRAVAIRIASDTKFSACFNTDELSYEALWSGGFVRFTDVRHGYIDGFRIDGTKQELGEWARSFREIVPGAQQARYRGIYRSGGEVLFAIEHDSKVYLDHLGVDANGQWKRTIAPASEHPKKDVLLGGKSQWPQTFQTPIRMGQGTGYVVDTIELPSENPWNTLIAGGAHAFLSDGRAVVVSMQGDVWLVSGLDTQTASWKRIAAGMHHLLGVVVHEDKIYTLGRNQITRLHDLDGDEEIDFYECFSNAYTTSPSGHDYLCGLERDAEGYFYFASGNEGLVRISPDGKTVSIIATGFRNPDGLGLLDDGSLTVPCSEGDWTPTSMICLVLPSESTDAANRYATNPAPFYGYRGPRPNQKIELPLLYFPRGIDNSSGGQLQVHSSTIGPLDGQIVHTSFGTGTMHLLLRDRVGSQWQGAFSPLPGDFRSGTHRARVRPQDGWIYVTGMHGWGTYTPAAGCFQRLRYTGSGAMLPTGFHVHQNGVNVSFSSPIDAAKATEIGNQFAQCWNYRYSPAYGSREYSVMHQGAMGHDVLDIRSVIVSKDAKSVFLEIPDLQLCSQLHLLLDIGSSRPCELFATVNAMDAPYDSDRLVARNSIAKKLPHPMNRDLDWLTKRVPNPWQKKIEGAREIQIQAMDNLQFSQKRLQAKPGELLKLKFANPDVVPHNWALIQPGTLDQIGDLANRLIGAPDAYLKQYVPQSDAVICYTDIIDPGAEFSIYFQAPQKPGRYPYLCTFPGHWMVMNGILEVGN
;
A
#
# COMPACT_ATOMS: atom_id res chain seq x y z
N MET A 1 -55.71 -25.55 11.92
CA MET A 1 -56.01 -26.92 11.45
C MET A 1 -54.74 -27.41 10.75
N ILE A 2 -54.02 -28.42 11.27
CA ILE A 2 -54.30 -29.89 11.18
C ILE A 2 -53.90 -30.39 9.77
N THR A 3 -52.96 -31.34 9.60
CA THR A 3 -52.04 -32.01 10.56
C THR A 3 -50.74 -32.50 9.90
N TYR A 4 -49.76 -32.82 10.73
CA TYR A 4 -48.49 -33.50 10.44
C TYR A 4 -48.67 -35.03 10.36
N HIS A 5 -47.85 -35.77 9.58
CA HIS A 5 -47.14 -37.00 10.02
C HIS A 5 -46.42 -37.77 8.89
N PRO A 6 -45.13 -38.06 9.06
CA PRO A 6 -44.47 -39.28 8.57
C PRO A 6 -44.22 -40.29 9.73
N PRO A 7 -44.30 -41.60 9.46
CA PRO A 7 -43.64 -42.68 10.22
C PRO A 7 -42.44 -43.25 9.42
N ASN A 8 -41.46 -44.00 9.94
CA ASN A 8 -40.99 -44.47 11.27
C ASN A 8 -39.57 -45.08 11.02
N GLU A 9 -38.65 -45.46 11.93
CA GLU A 9 -38.47 -45.50 13.40
C GLU A 9 -36.94 -45.79 13.65
N PHE A 10 -36.34 -45.98 14.85
CA PHE A 10 -36.89 -46.06 16.21
C PHE A 10 -36.18 -45.14 17.24
N PRO A 11 -35.37 -45.54 18.26
CA PRO A 11 -35.56 -44.93 19.58
C PRO A 11 -34.35 -44.17 20.20
N ARG A 12 -34.69 -43.24 21.09
CA ARG A 12 -33.78 -42.69 22.12
C ARG A 12 -34.02 -43.39 23.46
N ILE A 13 -33.03 -43.36 24.35
CA ILE A 13 -33.22 -43.41 25.81
C ILE A 13 -32.48 -42.21 26.44
N VAL A 14 -32.94 -41.77 27.61
CA VAL A 14 -32.55 -40.54 28.32
C VAL A 14 -31.99 -40.90 29.70
N PHE A 15 -31.07 -40.11 30.28
CA PHE A 15 -30.98 -39.78 31.73
C PHE A 15 -29.90 -38.69 32.01
N PRO A 16 -29.76 -38.11 33.24
CA PRO A 16 -29.33 -36.72 33.41
C PRO A 16 -28.03 -36.56 34.26
N ALA A 17 -27.92 -35.49 35.04
CA ALA A 17 -26.66 -34.90 35.47
C ALA A 17 -26.09 -35.34 36.85
N MET A 18 -24.82 -34.95 37.05
CA MET A 18 -24.05 -34.75 38.29
C MET A 18 -23.09 -35.83 38.81
N ALA A 19 -21.98 -35.30 39.35
CA ALA A 19 -21.06 -35.83 40.36
C ALA A 19 -20.04 -36.95 40.02
N SER A 20 -18.77 -36.53 39.93
CA SER A 20 -17.54 -37.17 40.45
C SER A 20 -17.43 -38.70 40.53
N ILE A 21 -16.35 -39.24 39.94
CA ILE A 21 -15.11 -39.57 40.69
C ILE A 21 -13.96 -39.75 39.68
N ALA A 22 -12.94 -38.89 39.78
CA ALA A 22 -11.72 -38.98 38.96
C ALA A 22 -10.62 -39.69 39.76
N GLN A 23 -10.69 -41.02 39.88
CA GLN A 23 -9.64 -41.85 40.48
C GLN A 23 -9.64 -43.27 39.88
N LYS A 24 -8.43 -43.82 39.66
CA LYS A 24 -8.13 -45.20 39.23
C LYS A 24 -8.55 -45.60 37.81
N LEU A 25 -7.90 -45.00 36.81
CA LEU A 25 -7.47 -45.72 35.61
C LEU A 25 -5.94 -45.58 35.47
N SER A 26 -5.28 -46.62 34.94
CA SER A 26 -3.83 -46.82 35.12
C SER A 26 -2.98 -46.17 34.02
N LEU A 27 -1.77 -45.76 34.42
CA LEU A 27 -0.78 -45.08 33.57
C LEU A 27 -0.48 -45.82 32.25
N LEU A 28 -0.52 -47.17 32.27
CA LEU A 28 -0.26 -48.01 31.09
C LEU A 28 -1.21 -47.72 29.92
N ALA A 29 -2.47 -47.36 30.17
CA ALA A 29 -3.42 -47.08 29.10
C ALA A 29 -3.08 -45.77 28.35
N PHE A 30 -2.51 -44.79 29.04
CA PHE A 30 -2.08 -43.52 28.45
C PHE A 30 -0.80 -43.70 27.63
N PHE A 31 0.15 -44.52 28.12
CA PHE A 31 1.35 -44.87 27.34
C PHE A 31 1.02 -45.67 26.08
N GLY A 32 0.15 -46.69 26.14
CA GLY A 32 -0.26 -47.43 24.94
C GLY A 32 -0.96 -46.58 23.88
N PHE A 33 -1.74 -45.58 24.30
CA PHE A 33 -2.37 -44.63 23.37
C PHE A 33 -1.36 -43.62 22.78
N LEU A 34 -0.33 -43.24 23.54
CA LEU A 34 0.79 -42.42 23.05
C LEU A 34 1.74 -43.21 22.13
N GLU A 35 1.92 -44.51 22.31
CA GLU A 35 2.65 -45.35 21.35
C GLU A 35 1.85 -45.53 20.05
N PHE A 36 0.53 -45.68 20.13
CA PHE A 36 -0.34 -45.76 18.95
C PHE A 36 -0.34 -44.46 18.14
N LEU A 37 -0.60 -43.30 18.78
CA LEU A 37 -0.46 -41.99 18.13
C LEU A 37 0.99 -41.70 17.70
N GLY A 38 1.98 -42.24 18.41
CA GLY A 38 3.40 -42.18 18.06
C GLY A 38 3.79 -43.03 16.84
N GLN A 39 2.93 -43.93 16.39
CA GLN A 39 3.05 -44.61 15.09
C GLN A 39 2.37 -43.81 13.97
N GLU A 40 1.20 -43.21 14.19
CA GLU A 40 0.52 -42.37 13.18
C GLU A 40 1.20 -41.00 12.96
N LEU A 41 1.89 -40.45 13.96
CA LEU A 41 2.65 -39.19 13.86
C LEU A 41 4.10 -39.38 13.37
N ARG A 42 4.54 -40.61 13.12
CA ARG A 42 5.71 -40.84 12.26
C ARG A 42 5.25 -40.65 10.82
N ALA A 43 5.82 -39.65 10.15
CA ALA A 43 5.40 -39.27 8.80
C ALA A 43 5.36 -40.48 7.87
N GLN A 44 4.34 -40.51 6.99
CA GLN A 44 4.25 -41.49 5.91
C GLN A 44 5.46 -41.35 4.99
N GLU A 45 6.51 -42.14 5.21
CA GLU A 45 7.39 -42.54 4.12
C GLU A 45 6.48 -43.21 3.08
N SER A 46 6.51 -42.71 1.85
CA SER A 46 5.73 -43.29 0.75
C SER A 46 6.07 -44.76 0.57
N GLU A 47 5.10 -45.61 0.23
CA GLU A 47 5.39 -47.04 0.07
C GLU A 47 6.41 -47.26 -1.06
N PHE A 48 7.40 -48.13 -0.82
CA PHE A 48 8.51 -48.34 -1.75
C PHE A 48 8.01 -48.80 -3.12
N SER A 49 8.36 -48.04 -4.16
CA SER A 49 7.95 -48.32 -5.53
C SER A 49 9.14 -48.25 -6.49
N GLN A 50 9.48 -49.41 -7.07
CA GLN A 50 10.51 -49.51 -8.10
C GLN A 50 10.13 -48.69 -9.34
N GLN A 51 8.86 -48.73 -9.76
CA GLN A 51 8.35 -47.93 -10.88
C GLN A 51 8.57 -46.42 -10.68
N ARG A 52 8.49 -45.94 -9.43
CA ARG A 52 8.77 -44.54 -9.09
C ARG A 52 10.25 -44.19 -9.17
N LEU A 53 11.14 -45.10 -8.76
CA LEU A 53 12.59 -44.94 -8.94
C LEU A 53 12.94 -44.87 -10.43
N ASP A 54 12.51 -45.86 -11.19
CA ASP A 54 12.85 -46.00 -12.62
C ASP A 54 12.39 -44.76 -13.41
N GLY A 55 11.15 -44.31 -13.18
CA GLY A 55 10.58 -43.11 -13.81
C GLY A 55 11.29 -41.81 -13.42
N LEU A 56 11.66 -41.64 -12.15
CA LEU A 56 12.38 -40.45 -11.68
C LEU A 56 13.81 -40.40 -12.26
N VAL A 57 14.50 -41.53 -12.32
CA VAL A 57 15.84 -41.62 -12.92
C VAL A 57 15.77 -41.40 -14.43
N GLN A 58 14.72 -41.88 -15.10
CA GLN A 58 14.48 -41.60 -16.51
C GLN A 58 14.26 -40.10 -16.77
N GLU A 59 13.43 -39.42 -15.98
CA GLU A 59 13.19 -37.98 -16.12
C GLU A 59 14.46 -37.17 -15.84
N ALA A 60 15.24 -37.54 -14.81
CA ALA A 60 16.55 -36.94 -14.52
C ALA A 60 17.55 -37.11 -15.67
N ARG A 61 17.57 -38.28 -16.34
CA ARG A 61 18.42 -38.54 -17.53
C ARG A 61 17.97 -37.76 -18.77
N LEU A 62 16.67 -37.53 -18.96
CA LEU A 62 16.11 -36.92 -20.18
C LEU A 62 15.93 -35.39 -20.11
N ARG A 63 15.64 -34.83 -18.94
CA ARG A 63 15.19 -33.44 -18.75
C ARG A 63 15.82 -32.70 -17.57
N GLY A 64 16.44 -33.42 -16.64
CA GLY A 64 17.11 -32.82 -15.49
C GLY A 64 18.29 -31.94 -15.88
N ASP A 65 18.50 -30.87 -15.12
CA ASP A 65 19.56 -29.88 -15.31
C ASP A 65 20.45 -29.80 -14.05
N SER A 66 21.75 -30.09 -14.24
CA SER A 66 22.72 -30.10 -13.14
C SER A 66 22.91 -28.73 -12.48
N GLN A 67 22.69 -27.61 -13.17
CA GLN A 67 22.83 -26.26 -12.59
C GLN A 67 21.63 -25.90 -11.71
N ARG A 68 20.40 -26.23 -12.14
CA ARG A 68 19.22 -26.15 -11.26
C ARG A 68 19.32 -27.13 -10.08
N GLY A 69 19.94 -28.29 -10.29
CA GLY A 69 20.22 -29.26 -9.25
C GLY A 69 21.19 -28.78 -8.17
N ILE A 70 22.21 -27.97 -8.52
CA ILE A 70 23.07 -27.29 -7.54
C ILE A 70 22.23 -26.38 -6.63
N GLN A 71 21.33 -25.57 -7.21
CA GLN A 71 20.46 -24.67 -6.43
C GLN A 71 19.52 -25.45 -5.49
N ALA A 72 18.95 -26.57 -5.97
CA ALA A 72 18.14 -27.45 -5.13
C ALA A 72 18.95 -28.05 -3.97
N PHE A 73 20.24 -28.32 -4.15
CA PHE A 73 21.14 -28.82 -3.11
C PHE A 73 21.56 -27.74 -2.09
N THR A 74 21.77 -26.49 -2.52
CA THR A 74 22.22 -25.38 -1.65
C THR A 74 21.09 -24.63 -0.93
N ARG A 75 19.82 -24.91 -1.25
CA ARG A 75 18.64 -24.26 -0.63
C ARG A 75 18.60 -24.42 0.90
N ALA A 76 18.51 -23.28 1.58
CA ALA A 76 18.44 -23.17 3.04
C ALA A 76 17.33 -24.03 3.67
N ASN A 77 16.15 -24.09 3.04
CA ASN A 77 14.99 -24.85 3.55
C ASN A 77 15.08 -26.37 3.30
N LEU A 78 16.09 -26.84 2.54
CA LEU A 78 16.34 -28.26 2.31
C LEU A 78 17.56 -28.77 3.09
N ALA A 79 18.44 -27.89 3.57
CA ALA A 79 19.59 -28.21 4.44
C ALA A 79 20.58 -29.28 3.90
N CYS A 80 20.45 -29.75 2.67
CA CYS A 80 21.35 -30.76 2.08
C CYS A 80 22.81 -30.29 2.12
N PHE A 81 23.09 -29.07 1.64
CA PHE A 81 24.40 -28.42 1.76
C PHE A 81 24.84 -28.13 3.21
N SER A 82 23.90 -27.94 4.15
CA SER A 82 24.21 -27.77 5.58
C SER A 82 24.67 -29.07 6.25
N CYS A 83 24.33 -30.23 5.67
CA CYS A 83 24.70 -31.55 6.18
C CYS A 83 25.83 -32.22 5.38
N HIS A 84 25.91 -31.98 4.07
CA HIS A 84 26.81 -32.66 3.13
C HIS A 84 27.82 -31.72 2.47
N ARG A 85 29.03 -32.22 2.23
CA ARG A 85 30.13 -31.51 1.59
C ARG A 85 30.30 -31.93 0.12
N ILE A 86 30.69 -30.98 -0.72
CA ILE A 86 31.20 -31.16 -2.08
C ILE A 86 32.44 -30.26 -2.25
N GLY A 87 33.55 -30.82 -2.72
CA GLY A 87 34.86 -30.16 -2.69
C GLY A 87 35.24 -29.77 -1.25
N ASN A 88 35.58 -28.51 -1.04
CA ASN A 88 35.84 -27.95 0.28
C ASN A 88 34.61 -27.25 0.90
N ALA A 89 33.43 -27.28 0.25
CA ALA A 89 32.25 -26.51 0.63
C ALA A 89 31.08 -27.39 1.13
N GLY A 90 30.41 -26.97 2.20
CA GLY A 90 29.24 -27.65 2.77
C GLY A 90 29.51 -28.40 4.08
N GLY A 91 28.46 -28.99 4.63
CA GLY A 91 28.41 -29.59 5.95
C GLY A 91 29.17 -30.92 6.09
N ILE A 92 29.48 -31.27 7.34
CA ILE A 92 30.19 -32.51 7.68
C ILE A 92 29.35 -33.48 8.51
N ILE A 93 28.04 -33.31 8.56
CA ILE A 93 27.12 -34.17 9.33
C ILE A 93 26.93 -35.52 8.61
N GLY A 94 26.65 -35.48 7.30
CA GLY A 94 26.44 -36.65 6.44
C GLY A 94 27.68 -37.05 5.62
N PRO A 95 27.53 -37.99 4.67
CA PRO A 95 28.58 -38.37 3.73
C PRO A 95 29.01 -37.23 2.79
N GLU A 96 30.28 -37.27 2.42
CA GLU A 96 30.92 -36.41 1.41
C GLU A 96 30.47 -36.85 0.00
N LEU A 97 30.05 -35.91 -0.85
CA LEU A 97 29.33 -36.22 -2.10
C LEU A 97 30.09 -35.92 -3.40
N THR A 98 31.31 -35.39 -3.37
CA THR A 98 32.10 -34.97 -4.55
C THR A 98 32.17 -36.01 -5.67
N ARG A 99 32.10 -37.31 -5.33
CA ARG A 99 32.20 -38.43 -6.26
C ARG A 99 31.00 -39.37 -6.21
N ILE A 100 29.87 -38.96 -5.63
CA ILE A 100 28.76 -39.88 -5.30
C ILE A 100 28.15 -40.53 -6.55
N GLY A 101 28.08 -39.82 -7.68
CA GLY A 101 27.64 -40.38 -8.97
C GLY A 101 28.58 -41.44 -9.54
N LYS A 102 29.85 -41.49 -9.11
CA LYS A 102 30.79 -42.61 -9.39
C LYS A 102 30.71 -43.75 -8.38
N GLN A 103 29.99 -43.58 -7.26
CA GLN A 103 29.96 -44.52 -6.14
C GLN A 103 28.60 -45.22 -6.00
N ARG A 104 27.51 -44.60 -6.49
CA ARG A 104 26.14 -45.13 -6.44
C ARG A 104 25.47 -44.96 -7.81
N SER A 105 24.61 -45.91 -8.16
CA SER A 105 23.73 -45.78 -9.34
C SER A 105 22.72 -44.64 -9.16
N GLY A 106 22.09 -44.18 -10.26
CA GLY A 106 21.04 -43.15 -10.17
C GLY A 106 19.82 -43.64 -9.40
N GLU A 107 19.56 -44.94 -9.54
CA GLU A 107 18.55 -45.74 -8.89
C GLU A 107 18.80 -45.81 -7.36
N GLU A 108 20.03 -46.06 -6.91
CA GLU A 108 20.42 -46.01 -5.49
C GLU A 108 20.46 -44.58 -4.93
N LEU A 109 20.83 -43.59 -5.73
CA LEU A 109 20.76 -42.17 -5.34
C LEU A 109 19.29 -41.78 -5.08
N ALA A 110 18.38 -42.11 -5.99
CA ALA A 110 16.95 -41.88 -5.83
C ALA A 110 16.37 -42.64 -4.62
N GLU A 111 16.77 -43.89 -4.39
CA GLU A 111 16.36 -44.66 -3.19
C GLU A 111 16.85 -43.99 -1.90
N SER A 112 18.09 -43.49 -1.88
CA SER A 112 18.68 -42.77 -0.73
C SER A 112 17.98 -41.43 -0.43
N LEU A 113 17.48 -40.76 -1.47
CA LEU A 113 16.81 -39.46 -1.37
C LEU A 113 15.34 -39.58 -0.94
N LEU A 114 14.63 -40.60 -1.41
CA LEU A 114 13.23 -40.87 -1.07
C LEU A 114 13.10 -41.59 0.28
N TRP A 115 13.96 -42.57 0.56
CA TRP A 115 13.86 -43.46 1.71
C TRP A 115 15.18 -43.55 2.50
N PRO A 116 15.63 -42.45 3.14
CA PRO A 116 16.91 -42.41 3.86
C PRO A 116 17.02 -43.39 5.04
N ASN A 117 15.91 -44.01 5.47
CA ASN A 117 15.91 -45.05 6.49
C ASN A 117 16.06 -46.48 5.98
N ARG A 118 15.97 -46.71 4.66
CA ARG A 118 15.90 -48.05 4.08
C ARG A 118 17.25 -48.73 3.85
N LYS A 119 18.31 -47.97 3.57
CA LYS A 119 19.65 -48.48 3.23
C LYS A 119 20.76 -47.56 3.77
N GLN A 120 21.03 -47.68 5.07
CA GLN A 120 22.03 -46.87 5.78
C GLN A 120 23.43 -47.51 5.74
N GLU A 121 24.48 -46.69 5.61
CA GLU A 121 25.85 -47.15 5.87
C GLU A 121 26.13 -47.12 7.40
N PRO A 122 26.78 -48.14 7.99
CA PRO A 122 26.96 -48.23 9.44
C PRO A 122 27.63 -47.00 10.08
N ALA A 123 28.53 -46.33 9.37
CA ALA A 123 29.21 -45.10 9.83
C ALA A 123 28.28 -43.88 9.98
N TYR A 124 27.05 -43.96 9.47
CA TYR A 124 26.02 -42.91 9.53
C TYR A 124 24.72 -43.40 10.22
N GLN A 125 24.76 -44.54 10.91
CA GLN A 125 23.70 -44.96 11.82
C GLN A 125 23.73 -44.06 13.07
N ALA A 126 22.70 -43.23 13.25
CA ALA A 126 22.58 -42.44 14.47
C ALA A 126 21.99 -43.27 15.62
N TYR A 127 22.39 -42.93 16.84
CA TYR A 127 21.87 -43.48 18.09
C TYR A 127 21.43 -42.33 18.99
N LYS A 128 20.37 -42.59 19.76
CA LYS A 128 19.90 -41.75 20.85
C LYS A 128 20.37 -42.38 22.17
N ILE A 129 21.03 -41.58 23.00
CA ILE A 129 21.54 -41.99 24.32
C ILE A 129 20.87 -41.12 25.37
N GLN A 130 20.30 -41.75 26.40
CA GLN A 130 19.81 -41.11 27.61
C GLN A 130 20.75 -41.45 28.77
N THR A 131 21.22 -40.44 29.51
CA THR A 131 22.13 -40.61 30.65
C THR A 131 21.40 -40.43 31.98
N GLN A 132 21.98 -40.95 33.06
CA GLN A 132 21.38 -40.92 34.41
C GLN A 132 21.22 -39.51 35.01
N ASP A 133 21.91 -38.50 34.46
CA ASP A 133 21.71 -37.08 34.76
C ASP A 133 20.67 -36.41 33.84
N ALA A 134 19.84 -37.21 33.17
CA ALA A 134 18.73 -36.84 32.30
C ALA A 134 19.12 -36.03 31.03
N GLN A 135 20.38 -36.11 30.58
CA GLN A 135 20.75 -35.61 29.26
C GLN A 135 20.27 -36.58 28.16
N ILE A 136 19.91 -36.02 27.01
CA ILE A 136 19.56 -36.78 25.80
C ILE A 136 20.52 -36.36 24.70
N LEU A 137 21.42 -37.26 24.33
CA LEU A 137 22.40 -37.08 23.27
C LEU A 137 21.91 -37.81 22.00
N THR A 138 22.16 -37.24 20.82
CA THR A 138 21.85 -37.88 19.53
C THR A 138 22.99 -37.64 18.56
N GLY A 139 23.53 -38.72 17.99
CA GLY A 139 24.76 -38.66 17.21
C GLY A 139 25.23 -40.06 16.80
N TYR A 140 26.48 -40.18 16.39
CA TYR A 140 27.05 -41.44 15.90
C TYR A 140 27.83 -42.15 17.02
N VAL A 141 27.91 -43.49 16.98
CA VAL A 141 28.72 -44.28 17.93
C VAL A 141 29.58 -45.28 17.18
N GLU A 142 30.84 -45.44 17.59
CA GLU A 142 31.78 -46.32 16.85
C GLU A 142 31.52 -47.81 17.09
N ALA A 143 31.09 -48.16 18.30
CA ALA A 143 30.63 -49.49 18.67
C ALA A 143 29.59 -49.35 19.79
N PRO A 144 28.31 -49.72 19.56
CA PRO A 144 27.24 -49.48 20.54
C PRO A 144 27.37 -50.33 21.82
N GLU A 145 28.21 -51.38 21.81
CA GLU A 145 28.48 -52.27 22.96
C GLU A 145 29.85 -52.03 23.62
N ALA A 146 30.61 -51.02 23.21
CA ALA A 146 31.89 -50.69 23.84
C ALA A 146 31.70 -50.06 25.24
N SER A 147 32.66 -50.29 26.15
CA SER A 147 32.76 -49.60 27.43
C SER A 147 34.20 -49.10 27.65
N PRO A 148 34.43 -47.78 27.79
CA PRO A 148 33.45 -46.71 27.54
C PRO A 148 33.00 -46.67 26.07
N LEU A 149 31.79 -46.17 25.83
CA LEU A 149 31.25 -45.96 24.49
C LEU A 149 31.82 -44.66 23.91
N VAL A 150 32.30 -44.71 22.66
CA VAL A 150 32.72 -43.51 21.93
C VAL A 150 31.53 -42.93 21.17
N PHE A 151 31.00 -41.82 21.68
CA PHE A 151 29.99 -40.98 21.03
C PHE A 151 30.69 -39.92 20.17
N MET A 152 30.19 -39.65 18.97
CA MET A 152 30.63 -38.55 18.12
C MET A 152 29.46 -37.61 17.87
N ASP A 153 29.61 -36.37 18.33
CA ASP A 153 28.66 -35.31 18.04
C ASP A 153 28.65 -35.02 16.53
N PRO A 154 27.48 -34.98 15.87
CA PRO A 154 27.39 -34.89 14.42
C PRO A 154 27.77 -33.51 13.87
N ALA A 155 27.56 -32.44 14.65
CA ALA A 155 27.75 -31.06 14.21
C ALA A 155 29.20 -30.57 14.43
N THR A 156 29.81 -30.93 15.55
CA THR A 156 31.18 -30.55 15.92
C THR A 156 32.24 -31.58 15.53
N ARG A 157 31.82 -32.83 15.27
CA ARG A 157 32.69 -34.02 15.11
C ARG A 157 33.61 -34.29 16.32
N THR A 158 33.34 -33.71 17.49
CA THR A 158 34.08 -34.05 18.71
C THR A 158 33.68 -35.45 19.20
N LYS A 159 34.67 -36.24 19.63
CA LYS A 159 34.45 -37.56 20.22
C LYS A 159 34.44 -37.45 21.73
N GLN A 160 33.38 -37.94 22.37
CA GLN A 160 33.21 -38.04 23.81
C GLN A 160 33.22 -39.51 24.23
N SER A 161 34.01 -39.83 25.25
CA SER A 161 34.01 -41.13 25.91
C SER A 161 32.94 -41.13 27.01
N ILE A 162 31.87 -41.92 26.83
CA ILE A 162 30.76 -42.04 27.79
C ILE A 162 30.90 -43.39 28.52
N PRO A 163 31.06 -43.40 29.87
CA PRO A 163 31.02 -44.64 30.64
C PRO A 163 29.68 -45.38 30.43
N ARG A 164 29.71 -46.70 30.25
CA ARG A 164 28.47 -47.48 30.06
C ARG A 164 27.55 -47.37 31.28
N ASP A 165 28.14 -47.31 32.47
CA ASP A 165 27.45 -47.25 33.76
C ASP A 165 26.68 -45.94 34.00
N SER A 166 26.91 -44.89 33.21
CA SER A 166 26.15 -43.62 33.25
C SER A 166 25.05 -43.52 32.19
N ILE A 167 24.88 -44.54 31.34
CA ILE A 167 23.82 -44.61 30.32
C ILE A 167 22.61 -45.32 30.93
N GLU A 168 21.45 -44.66 30.88
CA GLU A 168 20.15 -45.24 31.25
C GLU A 168 19.52 -46.02 30.08
N GLN A 169 19.61 -45.46 28.86
CA GLN A 169 19.11 -46.09 27.65
C GLN A 169 19.96 -45.72 26.42
N ILE A 170 20.14 -46.68 25.52
CA ILE A 170 20.65 -46.44 24.16
C ILE A 170 19.73 -47.13 23.15
N ALA A 171 19.42 -46.45 22.05
CA ALA A 171 18.63 -47.01 20.94
C ALA A 171 19.10 -46.44 19.59
N PRO A 172 19.05 -47.22 18.49
CA PRO A 172 19.26 -46.68 17.15
C PRO A 172 18.13 -45.69 16.81
N SER A 173 18.50 -44.55 16.22
CA SER A 173 17.59 -43.45 15.88
C SER A 173 17.32 -43.32 14.36
N GLY A 174 17.83 -44.25 13.55
CA GLY A 174 17.76 -44.17 12.09
C GLY A 174 18.84 -43.25 11.50
N SER A 175 18.50 -42.56 10.42
CA SER A 175 19.37 -41.60 9.72
C SER A 175 19.17 -40.19 10.29
N LEU A 176 20.23 -39.36 10.27
CA LEU A 176 20.08 -37.92 10.51
C LEU A 176 19.56 -37.15 9.27
N MET A 177 19.46 -37.81 8.11
CA MET A 177 18.81 -37.23 6.92
C MET A 177 17.29 -37.37 7.03
N PRO A 178 16.51 -36.28 7.03
CA PRO A 178 15.05 -36.34 7.15
C PRO A 178 14.36 -36.98 5.93
N SER A 179 13.41 -37.86 6.17
CA SER A 179 12.50 -38.41 5.16
C SER A 179 11.51 -37.35 4.64
N GLY A 180 10.98 -37.55 3.43
CA GLY A 180 10.05 -36.60 2.78
C GLY A 180 10.69 -35.29 2.29
N LEU A 181 11.94 -35.01 2.68
CA LEU A 181 12.70 -33.81 2.32
C LEU A 181 12.80 -33.63 0.79
N PHE A 182 13.24 -34.67 0.09
CA PHE A 182 13.31 -34.68 -1.37
C PHE A 182 11.92 -34.68 -2.03
N GLU A 183 10.93 -35.32 -1.40
CA GLU A 183 9.55 -35.36 -1.89
C GLU A 183 8.84 -34.00 -1.84
N SER A 184 9.35 -33.06 -1.04
CA SER A 184 8.86 -31.67 -0.99
C SER A 184 9.15 -30.85 -2.24
N LEU A 185 10.11 -31.28 -3.07
CA LEU A 185 10.43 -30.62 -4.34
C LEU A 185 9.39 -30.91 -5.44
N PRO A 186 9.08 -29.95 -6.32
CA PRO A 186 8.41 -30.23 -7.60
C PRO A 186 9.17 -31.29 -8.41
N LEU A 187 8.46 -32.12 -9.19
CA LEU A 187 9.07 -33.25 -9.92
C LEU A 187 10.23 -32.86 -10.85
N GLY A 188 10.16 -31.71 -11.53
CA GLY A 188 11.28 -31.20 -12.31
C GLY A 188 12.53 -30.90 -11.46
N GLN A 189 12.34 -30.36 -10.25
CA GLN A 189 13.45 -30.06 -9.32
C GLN A 189 13.97 -31.33 -8.61
N GLN A 190 13.14 -32.37 -8.43
CA GLN A 190 13.60 -33.71 -8.06
C GLN A 190 14.51 -34.29 -9.16
N ALA A 191 14.11 -34.18 -10.42
CA ALA A 191 14.89 -34.63 -11.58
C ALA A 191 16.20 -33.82 -11.76
N ASP A 192 16.17 -32.50 -11.57
CA ASP A 192 17.34 -31.62 -11.60
C ASP A 192 18.36 -31.98 -10.51
N LEU A 193 17.91 -32.11 -9.25
CA LEU A 193 18.76 -32.49 -8.12
C LEU A 193 19.37 -33.88 -8.30
N LEU A 194 18.59 -34.84 -8.78
CA LEU A 194 19.08 -36.19 -9.08
C LEU A 194 20.10 -36.17 -10.24
N ARG A 195 19.84 -35.41 -11.32
CA ARG A 195 20.78 -35.27 -12.46
C ARG A 195 22.10 -34.64 -12.03
N PHE A 196 22.08 -33.66 -11.12
CA PHE A 196 23.27 -33.08 -10.52
C PHE A 196 24.07 -34.15 -9.75
N LEU A 197 23.44 -34.86 -8.81
CA LEU A 197 24.09 -35.88 -7.99
C LEU A 197 24.65 -37.05 -8.83
N MET A 198 23.95 -37.46 -9.88
CA MET A 198 24.42 -38.45 -10.86
C MET A 198 25.64 -37.96 -11.68
N GLY A 199 25.78 -36.65 -11.87
CA GLY A 199 26.93 -36.03 -12.54
C GLY A 199 28.18 -35.96 -11.67
N LEU A 200 28.05 -35.95 -10.34
CA LEU A 200 29.16 -35.72 -9.41
C LEU A 200 30.26 -36.80 -9.54
N GLY A 201 31.39 -36.37 -10.10
CA GLY A 201 32.55 -37.19 -10.38
C GLY A 201 32.53 -37.90 -11.74
N ASN A 202 31.40 -38.00 -12.43
CA ASN A 202 31.28 -38.67 -13.74
C ASN A 202 31.69 -37.77 -14.90
N ASP A 203 31.04 -36.61 -15.01
CA ASP A 203 31.41 -35.56 -15.96
C ASP A 203 32.76 -34.94 -15.55
N PRO A 204 33.54 -34.32 -16.47
CA PRO A 204 34.75 -33.56 -16.14
C PRO A 204 34.38 -32.20 -15.51
N VAL A 205 33.72 -32.25 -14.35
CA VAL A 205 33.33 -31.09 -13.58
C VAL A 205 34.58 -30.45 -12.99
N ASP A 206 34.93 -29.27 -13.49
CA ASP A 206 35.97 -28.43 -12.90
C ASP A 206 35.53 -28.03 -11.48
N LEU A 207 36.15 -28.66 -10.48
CA LEU A 207 35.84 -28.44 -9.07
C LEU A 207 36.14 -27.00 -8.62
N SER A 208 37.04 -26.28 -9.28
CA SER A 208 37.31 -24.87 -8.96
C SER A 208 36.15 -23.96 -9.37
N ASN A 209 35.52 -24.26 -10.51
CA ASN A 209 34.35 -23.57 -11.02
C ASN A 209 33.06 -24.05 -10.33
N LEU A 210 32.97 -25.34 -9.98
CA LEU A 210 31.89 -25.87 -9.14
C LEU A 210 31.89 -25.24 -7.75
N GLU A 211 33.05 -25.02 -7.12
CA GLU A 211 33.10 -24.28 -5.86
C GLU A 211 32.64 -22.82 -6.01
N ALA A 212 32.88 -22.16 -7.16
CA ALA A 212 32.33 -20.84 -7.43
C ALA A 212 30.81 -20.87 -7.63
N GLN A 213 30.29 -21.85 -8.39
CA GLN A 213 28.85 -22.07 -8.59
C GLN A 213 28.13 -22.38 -7.27
N ILE A 214 28.67 -23.30 -6.46
CA ILE A 214 28.17 -23.61 -5.11
C ILE A 214 28.25 -22.38 -4.22
N ARG A 215 29.34 -21.59 -4.25
CA ARG A 215 29.40 -20.32 -3.50
C ARG A 215 28.26 -19.39 -3.91
N SER A 216 28.05 -19.13 -5.20
CA SER A 216 26.96 -18.27 -5.70
C SER A 216 25.53 -18.82 -5.50
N ALA A 217 25.38 -20.15 -5.39
CA ALA A 217 24.09 -20.79 -5.07
C ALA A 217 23.88 -20.93 -3.55
N SER A 218 24.94 -20.76 -2.75
CA SER A 218 24.94 -20.77 -1.29
C SER A 218 24.91 -19.37 -0.67
N THR A 219 25.26 -18.31 -1.41
CA THR A 219 24.96 -16.93 -1.01
C THR A 219 23.45 -16.77 -0.92
N HIS A 220 22.92 -16.66 0.29
CA HIS A 220 21.49 -16.41 0.56
C HIS A 220 21.11 -14.94 0.28
N GLU A 221 21.69 -14.36 -0.78
CA GLU A 221 21.44 -13.01 -1.25
C GLU A 221 21.02 -13.07 -2.73
N PRO A 222 20.09 -12.20 -3.17
CA PRO A 222 19.66 -12.17 -4.55
C PRO A 222 20.76 -11.69 -5.50
N ALA A 223 20.68 -12.09 -6.77
CA ALA A 223 21.61 -11.63 -7.80
C ALA A 223 21.46 -10.11 -8.06
N LYS A 224 22.60 -9.42 -8.05
CA LYS A 224 22.69 -7.96 -8.15
C LYS A 224 23.20 -7.51 -9.51
N PHE A 225 22.85 -6.31 -9.93
CA PHE A 225 23.30 -5.72 -11.20
C PHE A 225 23.75 -4.27 -11.04
N SER A 226 24.55 -3.79 -12.00
CA SER A 226 24.96 -2.38 -12.04
C SER A 226 23.95 -1.55 -12.82
N TRP A 227 23.49 -0.45 -12.23
CA TRP A 227 22.53 0.48 -12.80
C TRP A 227 22.93 1.94 -12.57
N THR A 228 22.31 2.84 -13.31
CA THR A 228 22.50 4.30 -13.24
C THR A 228 21.18 5.00 -12.89
N THR A 229 21.23 6.19 -12.29
CA THR A 229 20.04 6.98 -11.95
C THR A 229 19.25 7.53 -13.15
N PRO A 230 19.87 8.11 -14.21
CA PRO A 230 19.11 8.77 -15.28
C PRO A 230 18.24 7.80 -16.09
N PRO A 231 17.16 8.27 -16.72
CA PRO A 231 16.32 7.44 -17.59
C PRO A 231 17.11 6.86 -18.78
N LEU A 232 16.60 5.74 -19.32
CA LEU A 232 17.07 5.09 -20.54
C LEU A 232 16.82 5.96 -21.78
N VAL A 233 15.76 6.78 -21.76
CA VAL A 233 15.40 7.72 -22.83
C VAL A 233 15.09 9.09 -22.20
N PRO A 234 16.10 9.95 -21.98
CA PRO A 234 15.95 11.30 -21.42
C PRO A 234 14.85 12.15 -22.07
N GLU A 235 14.64 11.98 -23.37
CA GLU A 235 13.67 12.74 -24.18
C GLU A 235 12.22 12.50 -23.77
N HIS A 236 11.93 11.37 -23.10
CA HIS A 236 10.60 11.07 -22.54
C HIS A 236 10.39 11.63 -21.12
N TYR A 237 11.46 12.09 -20.46
CA TYR A 237 11.45 12.60 -19.08
C TYR A 237 12.14 13.97 -18.99
N PRO A 238 11.60 15.02 -19.65
CA PRO A 238 12.18 16.37 -19.63
C PRO A 238 12.43 16.97 -18.23
N ASN A 239 11.74 16.51 -17.18
CA ASN A 239 11.95 16.98 -15.81
C ASN A 239 13.06 16.17 -15.08
N HIS A 240 13.70 15.18 -15.69
CA HIS A 240 14.65 14.29 -14.99
C HIS A 240 15.92 14.99 -14.47
N THR A 241 16.27 16.17 -15.02
CA THR A 241 17.41 16.99 -14.58
C THR A 241 17.05 17.98 -13.47
N GLU A 242 15.77 18.12 -13.13
CA GLU A 242 15.30 19.08 -12.12
C GLU A 242 15.83 18.74 -10.73
N LEU A 243 15.99 19.76 -9.87
CA LEU A 243 16.59 19.59 -8.54
C LEU A 243 15.83 18.58 -7.68
N VAL A 244 14.52 18.46 -7.87
CA VAL A 244 13.65 17.45 -7.25
C VAL A 244 14.04 16.01 -7.64
N ASN A 245 14.49 15.80 -8.88
CA ASN A 245 14.82 14.50 -9.48
C ASN A 245 16.30 14.10 -9.37
N ARG A 246 17.17 14.98 -8.87
CA ARG A 246 18.65 14.84 -8.80
C ARG A 246 19.21 13.48 -8.35
N ASP A 247 18.50 12.75 -7.48
CA ASP A 247 18.92 11.46 -6.93
C ASP A 247 18.06 10.27 -7.43
N ARG A 248 16.93 10.55 -8.11
CA ARG A 248 15.87 9.59 -8.44
C ARG A 248 16.37 8.51 -9.41
N VAL A 249 15.98 7.27 -9.15
CA VAL A 249 16.29 6.11 -10.00
C VAL A 249 15.15 5.88 -10.99
N TYR A 250 15.39 6.22 -12.26
CA TYR A 250 14.46 5.94 -13.36
C TYR A 250 14.62 4.51 -13.92
N ASP A 251 13.57 3.98 -14.53
CA ASP A 251 13.54 2.76 -15.35
C ASP A 251 14.20 1.53 -14.73
N TRP A 252 14.17 1.40 -13.40
CA TRP A 252 14.99 0.42 -12.69
C TRP A 252 14.59 -1.03 -13.00
N TYR A 253 13.28 -1.32 -13.05
CA TYR A 253 12.78 -2.66 -13.41
C TYR A 253 13.11 -3.01 -14.86
N THR A 254 13.03 -2.02 -15.77
CA THR A 254 13.41 -2.14 -17.17
C THR A 254 14.90 -2.46 -17.31
N LYS A 255 15.76 -1.73 -16.59
CA LYS A 255 17.21 -1.94 -16.55
C LYS A 255 17.57 -3.31 -15.96
N GLN A 256 16.88 -3.73 -14.90
CA GLN A 256 17.03 -5.07 -14.30
C GLN A 256 16.68 -6.17 -15.32
N ALA A 257 15.50 -6.06 -15.94
CA ALA A 257 15.03 -7.01 -16.92
C ALA A 257 15.95 -7.08 -18.15
N LEU A 258 16.36 -5.94 -18.73
CA LEU A 258 17.31 -5.90 -19.85
C LEU A 258 18.66 -6.55 -19.50
N HIS A 259 19.18 -6.31 -18.29
CA HIS A 259 20.45 -6.90 -17.84
C HIS A 259 20.37 -8.43 -17.72
N PHE A 260 19.34 -8.95 -17.06
CA PHE A 260 19.20 -10.39 -16.84
C PHE A 260 18.62 -11.14 -18.06
N ALA A 261 17.85 -10.47 -18.94
CA ALA A 261 17.40 -11.05 -20.21
C ALA A 261 18.56 -11.46 -21.10
N ALA A 262 19.60 -10.62 -21.18
CA ALA A 262 20.81 -10.82 -21.96
C ALA A 262 21.77 -11.90 -21.41
N MET A 263 21.51 -12.43 -20.20
CA MET A 263 22.32 -13.52 -19.65
C MET A 263 21.95 -14.87 -20.27
N LYS A 264 22.96 -15.59 -20.80
CA LYS A 264 22.81 -16.96 -21.32
C LYS A 264 22.29 -17.95 -20.28
N THR A 265 22.64 -17.74 -19.00
CA THR A 265 22.09 -18.48 -17.86
C THR A 265 21.56 -17.45 -16.89
N ARG A 266 20.23 -17.37 -16.75
CA ARG A 266 19.58 -16.37 -15.89
C ARG A 266 19.63 -16.83 -14.42
N PRO A 267 19.87 -15.94 -13.45
CA PRO A 267 19.68 -16.26 -12.03
C PRO A 267 18.18 -16.48 -11.74
N THR A 268 17.84 -17.35 -10.79
CA THR A 268 16.44 -17.61 -10.40
C THR A 268 15.86 -16.57 -9.44
N TRP A 269 16.70 -15.73 -8.84
CA TRP A 269 16.33 -14.74 -7.84
C TRP A 269 17.22 -13.50 -7.96
N VAL A 270 16.62 -12.32 -8.14
CA VAL A 270 17.29 -11.03 -8.39
C VAL A 270 16.90 -9.98 -7.36
N GLU A 271 17.73 -8.95 -7.19
CA GLU A 271 17.59 -7.99 -6.08
C GLU A 271 16.28 -7.17 -6.16
N PRO A 272 15.70 -6.73 -5.02
CA PRO A 272 14.49 -5.89 -4.99
C PRO A 272 14.81 -4.44 -5.36
N PHE A 273 13.78 -3.61 -5.61
CA PHE A 273 13.99 -2.18 -5.81
C PHE A 273 14.66 -1.54 -4.56
N PRO A 274 15.81 -0.85 -4.71
CA PRO A 274 16.55 -0.31 -3.58
C PRO A 274 15.80 0.83 -2.86
N GLY A 275 14.93 1.54 -3.59
CA GLY A 275 14.20 2.72 -3.14
C GLY A 275 14.36 3.87 -4.13
N LEU A 276 13.52 4.90 -4.02
CA LEU A 276 13.38 6.00 -5.00
C LEU A 276 14.70 6.66 -5.38
N ASP A 277 15.62 6.83 -4.42
CA ASP A 277 16.97 7.41 -4.62
C ASP A 277 18.10 6.38 -4.42
N GLY A 278 17.85 5.11 -4.75
CA GLY A 278 18.75 4.01 -4.37
C GLY A 278 18.75 3.72 -2.87
N GLY A 279 17.69 4.13 -2.17
CA GLY A 279 17.53 3.94 -0.72
C GLY A 279 18.34 4.89 0.18
N LYS A 280 19.16 5.80 -0.39
CA LYS A 280 20.04 6.73 0.36
C LYS A 280 19.33 7.51 1.48
N PHE A 281 18.09 7.93 1.22
CA PHE A 281 17.26 8.73 2.13
C PHE A 281 16.13 7.92 2.78
N GLY A 282 16.16 6.58 2.64
CA GLY A 282 15.21 5.65 3.25
C GLY A 282 13.94 5.38 2.41
N HIS A 283 12.84 5.12 3.11
CA HIS A 283 11.48 5.30 2.58
C HIS A 283 11.27 6.81 2.27
N TRP A 284 10.30 7.18 1.43
CA TRP A 284 10.07 8.56 0.92
C TRP A 284 11.14 9.09 -0.04
N GLY A 285 12.40 8.81 0.23
CA GLY A 285 13.51 9.34 -0.54
C GLY A 285 13.80 10.80 -0.16
N ASN A 286 14.30 11.57 -1.11
CA ASN A 286 14.83 12.92 -0.91
C ASN A 286 13.73 14.01 -0.78
N GLN A 287 12.47 13.59 -0.76
CA GLN A 287 11.23 14.37 -0.69
C GLN A 287 10.62 14.43 0.72
N LYS A 288 11.46 14.81 1.70
CA LYS A 288 11.08 14.97 3.11
C LYS A 288 10.15 16.16 3.36
N GLU A 289 9.58 16.25 4.56
CA GLU A 289 8.66 17.32 4.98
C GLU A 289 9.24 18.74 4.74
N GLU A 290 10.52 18.95 5.05
CA GLU A 290 11.24 20.22 4.80
C GLU A 290 11.26 20.63 3.31
N THR A 291 11.10 19.69 2.37
CA THR A 291 11.04 19.95 0.92
C THR A 291 9.63 20.41 0.50
N TRP A 292 8.59 20.10 1.28
CA TRP A 292 7.19 20.51 1.07
C TRP A 292 6.77 21.70 1.94
N LYS A 293 7.72 22.24 2.70
CA LYS A 293 7.50 23.34 3.61
C LYS A 293 7.40 24.65 2.81
N GLY A 294 6.33 25.40 3.01
CA GLY A 294 6.06 26.63 2.25
C GLY A 294 4.99 27.49 2.91
N ASP A 295 5.18 28.80 2.87
CA ASP A 295 4.30 29.80 3.49
C ASP A 295 3.48 30.58 2.43
N GLU A 296 3.52 30.15 1.17
CA GLU A 296 3.04 30.95 0.03
C GLU A 296 1.53 31.25 0.12
N TRP A 297 0.74 30.36 0.72
CA TRP A 297 -0.70 30.58 0.93
C TRP A 297 -0.99 31.72 1.92
N ASN A 298 -0.10 31.96 2.90
CA ASN A 298 -0.19 33.11 3.81
C ASN A 298 0.19 34.45 3.12
N HIS A 299 0.57 34.43 1.83
CA HIS A 299 0.84 35.62 1.03
C HIS A 299 -0.22 35.86 -0.07
N VAL A 300 -1.30 35.09 -0.08
CA VAL A 300 -2.43 35.24 -1.03
C VAL A 300 -3.43 36.25 -0.50
N ASP A 301 -3.98 37.12 -1.36
CA ASP A 301 -5.22 37.82 -1.01
C ASP A 301 -6.43 36.88 -1.15
N LEU A 302 -6.86 36.38 0.01
CA LEU A 302 -8.03 35.52 0.19
C LEU A 302 -9.37 36.25 -0.09
N GLY A 303 -9.36 37.57 -0.34
CA GLY A 303 -10.58 38.34 -0.63
C GLY A 303 -11.52 38.44 0.58
N THR A 304 -12.82 38.31 0.38
CA THR A 304 -13.83 38.56 1.43
C THR A 304 -14.15 37.34 2.31
N MET A 305 -13.83 36.11 1.90
CA MET A 305 -14.11 34.90 2.66
C MET A 305 -13.09 33.77 2.46
N GLN A 306 -12.92 32.90 3.45
CA GLN A 306 -12.21 31.63 3.33
C GLN A 306 -12.92 30.53 4.12
N SER A 307 -13.17 29.40 3.47
CA SER A 307 -13.73 28.19 4.08
C SER A 307 -12.60 27.21 4.44
N ASN A 308 -12.57 26.71 5.68
CA ASN A 308 -11.70 25.61 6.10
C ASN A 308 -12.20 24.98 7.41
N VAL A 309 -11.38 24.16 8.08
CA VAL A 309 -11.50 23.89 9.51
C VAL A 309 -10.93 25.10 10.27
N LEU A 310 -11.61 25.60 11.31
CA LEU A 310 -11.03 26.55 12.26
C LEU A 310 -10.41 25.79 13.44
N VAL A 311 -9.12 26.02 13.70
CA VAL A 311 -8.37 25.46 14.83
C VAL A 311 -7.83 26.58 15.76
N GLY A 312 -7.28 26.22 16.93
CA GLY A 312 -6.89 27.20 17.95
C GLY A 312 -8.07 27.77 18.76
N GLN A 313 -9.13 26.97 18.88
CA GLN A 313 -10.29 27.14 19.77
C GLN A 313 -10.37 25.93 20.72
N ALA A 314 -11.22 25.98 21.74
CA ALA A 314 -11.40 24.86 22.67
C ALA A 314 -12.03 23.60 22.02
N LYS A 315 -12.74 23.77 20.91
CA LYS A 315 -13.28 22.75 20.00
C LYS A 315 -13.02 23.24 18.58
N ALA A 316 -12.47 22.39 17.71
CA ALA A 316 -12.29 22.73 16.29
C ALA A 316 -13.66 22.80 15.59
N VAL A 317 -13.79 23.67 14.58
CA VAL A 317 -15.03 23.85 13.81
C VAL A 317 -14.77 23.34 12.39
N PRO A 318 -15.26 22.14 12.01
CA PRO A 318 -14.87 21.50 10.74
C PRO A 318 -15.38 22.22 9.48
N ARG A 319 -16.50 22.95 9.61
CA ARG A 319 -17.13 23.72 8.51
C ARG A 319 -17.19 25.21 8.86
N ALA A 320 -16.01 25.77 9.08
CA ALA A 320 -15.83 27.18 9.36
C ALA A 320 -15.76 28.00 8.06
N VAL A 321 -16.49 29.10 8.01
CA VAL A 321 -16.35 30.13 6.97
C VAL A 321 -15.91 31.42 7.65
N ALA A 322 -14.65 31.79 7.49
CA ALA A 322 -14.14 33.09 7.90
C ALA A 322 -14.56 34.16 6.88
N ILE A 323 -14.99 35.32 7.35
CA ILE A 323 -15.38 36.48 6.54
C ILE A 323 -14.69 37.76 7.04
N ARG A 324 -14.35 38.67 6.13
CA ARG A 324 -13.91 40.05 6.46
C ARG A 324 -15.14 40.96 6.53
N ILE A 325 -15.29 41.75 7.59
CA ILE A 325 -16.48 42.59 7.79
C ILE A 325 -16.23 43.98 7.16
N ALA A 326 -16.77 44.14 5.94
CA ALA A 326 -16.70 45.35 5.12
C ALA A 326 -15.28 45.80 4.70
N SER A 327 -15.23 46.83 3.85
CA SER A 327 -14.03 47.22 3.08
C SER A 327 -12.90 47.90 3.88
N ASP A 328 -13.08 48.15 5.18
CA ASP A 328 -12.06 48.77 6.05
C ASP A 328 -11.28 47.72 6.89
N THR A 329 -11.53 46.42 6.68
CA THR A 329 -10.75 45.26 7.23
C THR A 329 -10.66 45.14 8.76
N LYS A 330 -11.21 46.09 9.51
CA LYS A 330 -11.00 46.27 10.95
C LYS A 330 -11.45 45.09 11.80
N PHE A 331 -12.47 44.37 11.36
CA PHE A 331 -12.99 43.16 12.01
C PHE A 331 -13.17 42.02 11.02
N SER A 332 -12.98 40.80 11.50
CA SER A 332 -13.26 39.56 10.80
C SER A 332 -14.00 38.60 11.74
N ALA A 333 -14.81 37.70 11.19
CA ALA A 333 -15.61 36.76 11.96
C ALA A 333 -15.63 35.36 11.32
N CYS A 334 -16.05 34.35 12.08
CA CYS A 334 -16.17 32.97 11.62
C CYS A 334 -17.58 32.45 11.84
N PHE A 335 -18.25 32.03 10.76
CA PHE A 335 -19.56 31.37 10.80
C PHE A 335 -19.41 29.85 10.77
N ASN A 336 -20.28 29.14 11.49
CA ASN A 336 -20.36 27.68 11.54
C ASN A 336 -21.61 27.21 10.79
N THR A 337 -21.42 26.56 9.65
CA THR A 337 -22.55 26.20 8.77
C THR A 337 -23.42 25.05 9.29
N ASP A 338 -22.92 24.27 10.25
CA ASP A 338 -23.70 23.18 10.86
C ASP A 338 -24.57 23.72 12.02
N GLU A 339 -24.00 24.56 12.88
CA GLU A 339 -24.65 25.12 14.08
C GLU A 339 -25.43 26.44 13.80
N LEU A 340 -25.17 27.11 12.66
CA LEU A 340 -25.77 28.39 12.22
C LEU A 340 -25.44 29.59 13.13
N SER A 341 -24.24 29.57 13.71
CA SER A 341 -23.69 30.45 14.75
C SER A 341 -22.44 31.19 14.27
N TYR A 342 -22.06 32.26 14.97
CA TYR A 342 -20.73 32.89 14.82
C TYR A 342 -19.81 32.42 15.97
N GLU A 343 -18.77 31.67 15.64
CA GLU A 343 -17.85 31.01 16.60
C GLU A 343 -16.68 31.89 17.02
N ALA A 344 -16.43 32.97 16.28
CA ALA A 344 -15.40 33.96 16.61
C ALA A 344 -15.68 35.30 15.93
N LEU A 345 -15.26 36.36 16.62
CA LEU A 345 -15.07 37.71 16.11
C LEU A 345 -13.65 38.13 16.52
N TRP A 346 -12.90 38.81 15.65
CA TRP A 346 -11.57 39.33 15.95
C TRP A 346 -11.31 40.65 15.23
N SER A 347 -10.31 41.41 15.69
CA SER A 347 -9.91 42.69 15.13
C SER A 347 -8.47 42.69 14.63
N GLY A 348 -8.24 43.27 13.45
CA GLY A 348 -6.98 43.18 12.72
C GLY A 348 -6.76 41.80 12.10
N GLY A 349 -5.97 41.72 11.03
CA GLY A 349 -5.66 40.46 10.34
C GLY A 349 -6.88 39.78 9.70
N PHE A 350 -6.72 38.52 9.33
CA PHE A 350 -7.81 37.66 8.85
C PHE A 350 -7.61 36.22 9.34
N VAL A 351 -7.12 35.33 8.49
CA VAL A 351 -6.77 33.97 8.85
C VAL A 351 -5.36 33.63 8.36
N ARG A 352 -4.71 32.68 9.02
CA ARG A 352 -3.38 32.18 8.66
C ARG A 352 -3.31 30.65 8.74
N PHE A 353 -2.55 30.07 7.84
CA PHE A 353 -2.26 28.64 7.73
C PHE A 353 -0.93 28.32 8.43
N THR A 354 -0.59 27.03 8.52
CA THR A 354 0.78 26.62 8.85
C THR A 354 1.64 26.55 7.60
N ASP A 355 2.96 26.47 7.80
CA ASP A 355 3.96 26.30 6.74
C ASP A 355 4.14 24.82 6.31
N VAL A 356 3.39 23.90 6.93
CA VAL A 356 3.40 22.46 6.67
C VAL A 356 2.63 22.16 5.38
N ARG A 357 3.33 21.62 4.38
CA ARG A 357 2.76 21.24 3.05
C ARG A 357 2.00 22.39 2.39
N HIS A 358 2.65 23.55 2.29
CA HIS A 358 2.07 24.80 1.77
C HIS A 358 0.76 25.23 2.48
N GLY A 359 0.54 24.79 3.72
CA GLY A 359 -0.67 25.03 4.50
C GLY A 359 -1.84 24.08 4.23
N TYR A 360 -1.67 23.04 3.39
CA TYR A 360 -2.75 22.14 2.97
C TYR A 360 -3.21 21.13 4.03
N ILE A 361 -2.54 21.02 5.18
CA ILE A 361 -2.84 20.04 6.23
C ILE A 361 -3.73 20.66 7.31
N ASP A 362 -3.22 21.65 8.04
CA ASP A 362 -3.93 22.22 9.17
C ASP A 362 -5.15 23.05 8.74
N GLY A 363 -6.15 23.09 9.62
CA GLY A 363 -7.17 24.14 9.54
C GLY A 363 -6.57 25.53 9.79
N PHE A 364 -7.24 26.58 9.30
CA PHE A 364 -6.77 27.94 9.52
C PHE A 364 -6.86 28.33 11.00
N ARG A 365 -6.00 29.25 11.38
CA ARG A 365 -5.96 29.90 12.70
C ARG A 365 -6.35 31.36 12.52
N ILE A 366 -6.97 31.94 13.55
CA ILE A 366 -7.20 33.38 13.59
C ILE A 366 -5.85 34.11 13.56
N ASP A 367 -5.78 35.12 12.70
CA ASP A 367 -4.74 36.14 12.72
C ASP A 367 -5.39 37.45 13.17
N GLY A 368 -4.99 37.97 14.34
CA GLY A 368 -5.62 39.12 14.99
C GLY A 368 -6.08 38.88 16.43
N THR A 369 -6.70 39.90 17.03
CA THR A 369 -7.11 39.89 18.45
C THR A 369 -8.56 39.47 18.59
N LYS A 370 -8.83 38.30 19.17
CA LYS A 370 -10.18 37.81 19.47
C LYS A 370 -10.97 38.83 20.30
N GLN A 371 -12.23 39.05 19.94
CA GLN A 371 -13.19 39.87 20.67
C GLN A 371 -14.16 38.97 21.47
N GLU A 372 -14.88 39.55 22.42
CA GLU A 372 -15.93 38.83 23.17
C GLU A 372 -17.18 38.62 22.30
N LEU A 373 -17.76 37.42 22.37
CA LEU A 373 -19.01 37.08 21.69
C LEU A 373 -20.19 37.34 22.65
N GLY A 374 -21.19 38.08 22.16
CA GLY A 374 -22.43 38.34 22.90
C GLY A 374 -23.62 37.58 22.32
N GLU A 375 -24.82 37.86 22.85
CA GLU A 375 -26.10 37.25 22.42
C GLU A 375 -26.33 37.28 20.89
N TRP A 376 -25.75 38.27 20.19
CA TRP A 376 -25.83 38.42 18.73
C TRP A 376 -25.21 37.25 17.96
N ALA A 377 -24.27 36.52 18.55
CA ALA A 377 -23.49 35.45 17.90
C ALA A 377 -24.17 34.07 17.91
N ARG A 378 -25.27 33.94 18.68
CA ARG A 378 -26.06 32.70 18.85
C ARG A 378 -26.52 32.06 17.55
N SER A 379 -26.97 30.81 17.62
CA SER A 379 -27.51 30.11 16.46
C SER A 379 -28.73 30.84 15.89
N PHE A 380 -28.86 30.87 14.55
CA PHE A 380 -30.11 31.22 13.87
C PHE A 380 -31.31 30.46 14.47
N ARG A 381 -31.10 29.19 14.90
CA ARG A 381 -32.11 28.32 15.51
C ARG A 381 -32.57 28.77 16.91
N GLU A 382 -31.82 29.68 17.54
CA GLU A 382 -32.16 30.28 18.84
C GLU A 382 -32.74 31.70 18.66
N ILE A 383 -32.28 32.43 17.64
CA ILE A 383 -32.71 33.81 17.36
C ILE A 383 -34.07 33.85 16.65
N VAL A 384 -34.36 32.90 15.75
CA VAL A 384 -35.62 32.84 14.99
C VAL A 384 -36.56 31.80 15.62
N PRO A 385 -37.73 32.18 16.15
CA PRO A 385 -38.67 31.25 16.77
C PRO A 385 -39.17 30.19 15.79
N GLY A 386 -39.08 28.90 16.16
CA GLY A 386 -39.47 27.76 15.32
C GLY A 386 -38.36 27.22 14.42
N ALA A 387 -37.22 27.90 14.30
CA ALA A 387 -36.14 27.57 13.36
C ALA A 387 -35.30 26.33 13.73
N GLN A 388 -35.77 25.44 14.59
CA GLN A 388 -35.04 24.24 15.02
C GLN A 388 -34.72 23.29 13.85
N GLN A 389 -35.51 23.30 12.78
CA GLN A 389 -35.24 22.52 11.56
C GLN A 389 -34.49 23.31 10.46
N ALA A 390 -34.03 24.54 10.75
CA ALA A 390 -33.42 25.41 9.75
C ALA A 390 -32.12 24.84 9.16
N ARG A 391 -31.95 25.03 7.85
CA ARG A 391 -30.89 24.44 7.03
C ARG A 391 -30.10 25.53 6.30
N TYR A 392 -28.79 25.40 6.31
CA TYR A 392 -27.92 26.23 5.48
C TYR A 392 -28.13 25.92 3.99
N ARG A 393 -28.20 26.97 3.15
CA ARG A 393 -28.42 26.87 1.69
C ARG A 393 -27.25 27.35 0.85
N GLY A 394 -26.31 28.11 1.40
CA GLY A 394 -25.17 28.64 0.66
C GLY A 394 -24.80 30.07 1.06
N ILE A 395 -23.88 30.67 0.31
CA ILE A 395 -23.39 32.04 0.51
C ILE A 395 -23.68 32.87 -0.73
N TYR A 396 -24.24 34.07 -0.55
CA TYR A 396 -24.22 35.14 -1.55
C TYR A 396 -23.02 36.06 -1.31
N ARG A 397 -22.34 36.45 -2.37
CA ARG A 397 -21.30 37.49 -2.38
C ARG A 397 -21.77 38.66 -3.24
N SER A 398 -21.32 39.87 -2.91
CA SER A 398 -21.50 41.04 -3.78
C SER A 398 -20.45 42.09 -3.42
N GLY A 399 -19.38 42.17 -4.24
CA GLY A 399 -18.21 42.99 -3.93
C GLY A 399 -17.62 42.70 -2.54
N GLY A 400 -17.74 43.65 -1.62
CA GLY A 400 -17.23 43.56 -0.25
C GLY A 400 -18.10 42.77 0.74
N GLU A 401 -19.30 42.33 0.33
CA GLU A 401 -20.31 41.75 1.22
C GLU A 401 -20.39 40.22 1.11
N VAL A 402 -20.65 39.55 2.24
CA VAL A 402 -20.87 38.09 2.33
C VAL A 402 -22.12 37.83 3.18
N LEU A 403 -23.08 37.08 2.65
CA LEU A 403 -24.37 36.81 3.30
C LEU A 403 -24.68 35.31 3.29
N PHE A 404 -25.03 34.75 4.44
CA PHE A 404 -25.41 33.34 4.54
C PHE A 404 -26.91 33.16 4.28
N ALA A 405 -27.23 32.25 3.36
CA ALA A 405 -28.60 31.87 3.05
C ALA A 405 -29.05 30.69 3.93
N ILE A 406 -30.19 30.84 4.60
CA ILE A 406 -30.74 29.83 5.52
C ILE A 406 -32.21 29.58 5.20
N GLU A 407 -32.59 28.33 5.00
CA GLU A 407 -33.98 27.92 4.75
C GLU A 407 -34.67 27.49 6.05
N HIS A 408 -35.88 28.01 6.26
CA HIS A 408 -36.81 27.63 7.32
C HIS A 408 -38.24 27.82 6.80
N ASP A 409 -39.10 26.80 6.97
CA ASP A 409 -40.53 26.82 6.61
C ASP A 409 -40.78 27.29 5.15
N SER A 410 -39.99 26.74 4.22
CA SER A 410 -39.98 27.07 2.78
C SER A 410 -39.63 28.53 2.45
N LYS A 411 -39.12 29.30 3.42
CA LYS A 411 -38.60 30.67 3.22
C LYS A 411 -37.08 30.67 3.32
N VAL A 412 -36.44 31.44 2.44
CA VAL A 412 -35.02 31.78 2.58
C VAL A 412 -34.90 33.05 3.42
N TYR A 413 -34.04 33.00 4.42
CA TYR A 413 -33.55 34.13 5.21
C TYR A 413 -32.13 34.45 4.77
N LEU A 414 -31.77 35.73 4.87
CA LEU A 414 -30.38 36.18 4.75
C LEU A 414 -29.87 36.57 6.14
N ASP A 415 -28.69 36.06 6.49
CA ASP A 415 -27.95 36.37 7.72
C ASP A 415 -26.66 37.10 7.31
N HIS A 416 -26.56 38.38 7.70
CA HIS A 416 -25.50 39.30 7.27
C HIS A 416 -24.85 39.97 8.46
N LEU A 417 -23.54 39.78 8.63
CA LEU A 417 -22.72 40.52 9.59
C LEU A 417 -21.95 41.63 8.85
N GLY A 418 -22.60 42.79 8.71
CA GLY A 418 -22.02 43.99 8.11
C GLY A 418 -21.58 45.03 9.14
N VAL A 419 -21.41 46.27 8.70
CA VAL A 419 -21.29 47.45 9.57
C VAL A 419 -22.51 48.37 9.46
N ASP A 420 -22.82 49.08 10.53
CA ASP A 420 -23.85 50.12 10.56
C ASP A 420 -23.32 51.49 10.09
N ALA A 421 -24.20 52.51 10.09
CA ALA A 421 -23.85 53.86 9.68
C ALA A 421 -22.81 54.57 10.60
N ASN A 422 -22.50 53.98 11.77
CA ASN A 422 -21.50 54.47 12.72
C ASN A 422 -20.18 53.67 12.64
N GLY A 423 -20.08 52.69 11.74
CA GLY A 423 -18.92 51.81 11.62
C GLY A 423 -18.83 50.74 12.72
N GLN A 424 -19.92 50.47 13.45
CA GLN A 424 -20.00 49.33 14.37
C GLN A 424 -20.49 48.09 13.63
N TRP A 425 -19.95 46.91 13.95
CA TRP A 425 -20.43 45.66 13.37
C TRP A 425 -21.88 45.39 13.79
N LYS A 426 -22.68 44.80 12.90
CA LYS A 426 -24.08 44.49 13.16
C LYS A 426 -24.54 43.27 12.36
N ARG A 427 -24.98 42.23 13.08
CA ARG A 427 -25.71 41.11 12.49
C ARG A 427 -27.15 41.53 12.18
N THR A 428 -27.60 41.23 10.97
CA THR A 428 -28.99 41.43 10.50
C THR A 428 -29.50 40.10 9.98
N ILE A 429 -30.68 39.68 10.43
CA ILE A 429 -31.36 38.46 9.97
C ILE A 429 -32.77 38.85 9.55
N ALA A 430 -33.16 38.56 8.32
CA ALA A 430 -34.52 38.79 7.81
C ALA A 430 -34.87 37.82 6.67
N PRO A 431 -36.17 37.63 6.33
CA PRO A 431 -36.57 36.98 5.09
C PRO A 431 -35.91 37.66 3.88
N ALA A 432 -35.48 36.89 2.89
CA ALA A 432 -34.66 37.39 1.79
C ALA A 432 -35.33 38.53 0.99
N SER A 433 -36.66 38.52 0.87
CA SER A 433 -37.47 39.59 0.24
C SER A 433 -37.51 40.92 1.02
N GLU A 434 -37.24 40.87 2.32
CA GLU A 434 -37.35 41.97 3.29
C GLU A 434 -35.97 42.47 3.76
N HIS A 435 -34.91 41.70 3.53
CA HIS A 435 -33.56 42.02 3.99
C HIS A 435 -33.00 43.31 3.35
N PRO A 436 -32.32 44.20 4.10
CA PRO A 436 -31.77 45.46 3.56
C PRO A 436 -30.72 45.31 2.45
N LYS A 437 -30.18 44.10 2.25
CA LYS A 437 -29.21 43.73 1.21
C LYS A 437 -29.79 42.71 0.21
N LYS A 438 -31.12 42.65 0.05
CA LYS A 438 -31.79 41.67 -0.85
C LYS A 438 -31.37 41.75 -2.31
N ASP A 439 -30.75 42.85 -2.74
CA ASP A 439 -30.35 43.04 -4.13
C ASP A 439 -29.22 42.09 -4.55
N VAL A 440 -28.50 41.46 -3.60
CA VAL A 440 -27.53 40.37 -3.89
C VAL A 440 -28.16 39.10 -4.47
N LEU A 441 -29.49 39.01 -4.48
CA LEU A 441 -30.24 37.96 -5.17
C LEU A 441 -30.30 38.17 -6.70
N LEU A 442 -29.76 39.28 -7.20
CA LEU A 442 -29.80 39.73 -8.60
C LEU A 442 -28.41 39.82 -9.25
N GLY A 443 -27.38 39.27 -8.59
CA GLY A 443 -25.97 39.48 -8.96
C GLY A 443 -25.26 40.52 -8.09
N GLY A 444 -23.99 40.73 -8.38
CA GLY A 444 -23.10 41.58 -7.61
C GLY A 444 -21.95 42.11 -8.46
N LYS A 445 -21.35 43.23 -8.04
CA LYS A 445 -20.21 43.77 -8.77
C LYS A 445 -19.01 42.81 -8.66
N SER A 446 -18.52 42.30 -9.80
CA SER A 446 -17.30 41.49 -9.89
C SER A 446 -16.12 42.04 -9.07
N GLN A 447 -15.50 41.12 -8.34
CA GLN A 447 -14.26 41.26 -7.57
C GLN A 447 -13.03 40.98 -8.43
N TRP A 448 -13.16 40.18 -9.50
CA TRP A 448 -12.06 39.69 -10.36
C TRP A 448 -12.26 39.93 -11.87
N PRO A 449 -12.50 41.17 -12.33
CA PRO A 449 -12.74 41.48 -13.75
C PRO A 449 -11.52 41.29 -14.67
N GLN A 450 -10.37 40.89 -14.14
CA GLN A 450 -9.13 40.69 -14.89
C GLN A 450 -9.14 39.36 -15.65
N THR A 451 -8.67 39.40 -16.91
CA THR A 451 -8.41 38.21 -17.74
C THR A 451 -6.93 38.18 -18.12
N PHE A 452 -6.30 37.01 -18.03
CA PHE A 452 -4.86 36.80 -18.26
C PHE A 452 -4.64 35.94 -19.50
N GLN A 453 -3.65 36.28 -20.32
CA GLN A 453 -3.27 35.51 -21.52
C GLN A 453 -1.95 34.77 -21.26
N THR A 454 -1.92 33.46 -21.47
CA THR A 454 -0.73 32.63 -21.26
C THR A 454 -0.43 31.73 -22.46
N PRO A 455 0.84 31.47 -22.81
CA PRO A 455 1.18 30.67 -23.99
C PRO A 455 0.89 29.18 -23.79
N ILE A 456 0.48 28.51 -24.86
CA ILE A 456 0.39 27.04 -24.94
C ILE A 456 1.65 26.52 -25.62
N ARG A 457 2.51 25.82 -24.88
CA ARG A 457 3.77 25.25 -25.37
C ARG A 457 3.53 23.83 -25.89
N MET A 458 3.69 23.63 -27.20
CA MET A 458 3.36 22.37 -27.87
C MET A 458 4.48 21.32 -27.73
N GLY A 459 4.12 20.12 -27.26
CA GLY A 459 5.02 18.98 -27.12
C GLY A 459 5.51 18.42 -28.47
N GLN A 460 6.76 17.96 -28.48
CA GLN A 460 7.45 17.40 -29.64
C GLN A 460 7.73 15.90 -29.44
N GLY A 461 7.71 15.10 -30.51
CA GLY A 461 7.92 13.65 -30.45
C GLY A 461 7.01 12.86 -31.39
N THR A 462 6.88 11.56 -31.12
CA THR A 462 5.99 10.62 -31.82
C THR A 462 5.24 9.75 -30.80
N GLY A 463 4.15 9.10 -31.19
CA GLY A 463 3.25 8.46 -30.23
C GLY A 463 2.46 9.55 -29.49
N TYR A 464 2.75 9.73 -28.20
CA TYR A 464 2.10 10.70 -27.33
C TYR A 464 3.05 11.80 -26.89
N VAL A 465 2.56 13.04 -26.84
CA VAL A 465 3.33 14.22 -26.43
C VAL A 465 2.51 15.07 -25.47
N VAL A 466 3.19 15.80 -24.57
CA VAL A 466 2.55 16.67 -23.58
C VAL A 466 2.61 18.13 -24.05
N ASP A 467 1.46 18.75 -24.29
CA ASP A 467 1.36 20.20 -24.43
C ASP A 467 1.17 20.84 -23.05
N THR A 468 1.80 21.98 -22.81
CA THR A 468 1.72 22.72 -21.54
C THR A 468 0.93 24.01 -21.72
N ILE A 469 -0.17 24.16 -20.98
CA ILE A 469 -0.89 25.42 -20.87
C ILE A 469 -0.28 26.15 -19.67
N GLU A 470 0.52 27.19 -19.90
CA GLU A 470 1.16 27.90 -18.79
C GLU A 470 0.10 28.56 -17.88
N LEU A 471 0.34 28.56 -16.58
CA LEU A 471 -0.58 29.12 -15.58
C LEU A 471 -0.31 30.63 -15.42
N PRO A 472 -1.33 31.47 -15.09
CA PRO A 472 -1.12 32.87 -14.73
C PRO A 472 -0.54 33.01 -13.31
N SER A 473 0.71 32.58 -13.16
CA SER A 473 1.45 32.59 -11.88
C SER A 473 1.73 34.01 -11.38
N GLU A 474 1.87 34.98 -12.28
CA GLU A 474 1.89 36.41 -11.95
C GLU A 474 0.45 36.96 -12.03
N ASN A 475 -0.19 37.15 -10.88
CA ASN A 475 -1.56 37.68 -10.77
C ASN A 475 -1.68 38.63 -9.55
N PRO A 476 -2.62 39.60 -9.56
CA PRO A 476 -2.65 40.69 -8.59
C PRO A 476 -3.08 40.27 -7.17
N TRP A 477 -3.55 39.03 -6.99
CA TRP A 477 -3.90 38.46 -5.68
C TRP A 477 -2.81 37.55 -5.13
N ASN A 478 -1.70 37.36 -5.86
CA ASN A 478 -0.66 36.37 -5.58
C ASN A 478 -1.21 34.95 -5.40
N THR A 479 -2.39 34.64 -5.98
CA THR A 479 -3.08 33.36 -5.72
C THR A 479 -2.40 32.20 -6.43
N LEU A 480 -2.39 31.06 -5.76
CA LEU A 480 -1.73 29.84 -6.19
C LEU A 480 -2.71 28.96 -6.99
N ILE A 481 -2.24 28.43 -8.12
CA ILE A 481 -3.03 27.53 -8.98
C ILE A 481 -2.48 26.11 -8.83
N ALA A 482 -2.53 25.60 -7.60
CA ALA A 482 -2.30 24.20 -7.28
C ALA A 482 -3.53 23.39 -7.74
N GLY A 483 -3.51 22.91 -8.99
CA GLY A 483 -4.68 22.41 -9.70
C GLY A 483 -5.23 21.10 -9.15
N GLY A 484 -6.28 21.17 -8.33
CA GLY A 484 -6.88 20.03 -7.63
C GLY A 484 -7.91 19.24 -8.44
N ALA A 485 -8.52 19.85 -9.47
CA ALA A 485 -9.32 19.17 -10.50
C ALA A 485 -9.65 20.09 -11.69
N HIS A 486 -10.22 19.52 -12.76
CA HIS A 486 -10.82 20.27 -13.87
C HIS A 486 -12.00 19.54 -14.53
N ALA A 487 -12.82 20.29 -15.26
CA ALA A 487 -13.94 19.82 -16.10
C ALA A 487 -14.12 20.77 -17.31
N PHE A 488 -15.07 20.47 -18.20
CA PHE A 488 -15.34 21.28 -19.41
C PHE A 488 -16.82 21.68 -19.52
N LEU A 489 -17.06 22.90 -20.01
CA LEU A 489 -18.37 23.38 -20.44
C LEU A 489 -18.68 22.89 -21.86
N SER A 490 -19.96 22.94 -22.27
CA SER A 490 -20.41 22.57 -23.62
C SER A 490 -19.76 23.42 -24.72
N ASP A 491 -19.49 24.69 -24.43
CA ASP A 491 -18.76 25.63 -25.30
C ASP A 491 -17.25 25.32 -25.44
N GLY A 492 -16.73 24.36 -24.69
CA GLY A 492 -15.34 23.91 -24.75
C GLY A 492 -14.34 24.71 -23.93
N ARG A 493 -14.81 25.65 -23.08
CA ARG A 493 -14.00 26.22 -22.00
C ARG A 493 -13.76 25.19 -20.90
N ALA A 494 -12.59 25.27 -20.26
CA ALA A 494 -12.28 24.46 -19.08
C ALA A 494 -12.63 25.22 -17.80
N VAL A 495 -13.11 24.49 -16.80
CA VAL A 495 -13.23 24.94 -15.42
C VAL A 495 -12.12 24.25 -14.64
N VAL A 496 -11.17 25.01 -14.10
CA VAL A 496 -10.02 24.51 -13.32
C VAL A 496 -10.17 24.97 -11.88
N VAL A 497 -10.06 24.06 -10.91
CA VAL A 497 -10.18 24.37 -9.48
C VAL A 497 -8.85 24.16 -8.75
N SER A 498 -8.58 24.97 -7.72
CA SER A 498 -7.35 24.89 -6.94
C SER A 498 -7.56 24.42 -5.50
N MET A 499 -6.51 23.83 -4.93
CA MET A 499 -6.45 23.39 -3.53
C MET A 499 -6.74 24.52 -2.52
N GLN A 500 -6.42 25.77 -2.89
CA GLN A 500 -6.67 26.96 -2.08
C GLN A 500 -8.16 27.34 -2.00
N GLY A 501 -8.99 26.82 -2.92
CA GLY A 501 -10.42 27.12 -2.99
C GLY A 501 -10.85 28.03 -4.14
N ASP A 502 -9.99 28.24 -5.14
CA ASP A 502 -10.28 29.07 -6.32
C ASP A 502 -10.90 28.25 -7.47
N VAL A 503 -11.64 28.94 -8.34
CA VAL A 503 -12.15 28.42 -9.61
C VAL A 503 -11.78 29.38 -10.73
N TRP A 504 -11.24 28.82 -11.81
CA TRP A 504 -10.76 29.53 -12.99
C TRP A 504 -11.48 29.02 -14.25
N LEU A 505 -11.93 29.95 -15.08
CA LEU A 505 -12.50 29.69 -16.40
C LEU A 505 -11.42 29.92 -17.46
N VAL A 506 -11.19 28.92 -18.32
CA VAL A 506 -10.08 28.89 -19.29
C VAL A 506 -10.61 28.69 -20.70
N SER A 507 -10.25 29.59 -21.60
CA SER A 507 -10.65 29.59 -23.02
C SER A 507 -9.42 29.67 -23.94
N GLY A 508 -9.61 29.60 -25.26
CA GLY A 508 -8.51 29.68 -26.25
C GLY A 508 -7.67 28.41 -26.42
N LEU A 509 -8.11 27.28 -25.87
CA LEU A 509 -7.37 26.00 -25.82
C LEU A 509 -7.05 25.39 -27.21
N ASP A 510 -7.80 25.78 -28.24
CA ASP A 510 -7.60 25.39 -29.65
C ASP A 510 -6.57 26.28 -30.38
N THR A 511 -5.93 27.21 -29.67
CA THR A 511 -4.98 28.19 -30.22
C THR A 511 -3.56 28.00 -29.65
N GLN A 512 -2.69 29.01 -29.76
CA GLN A 512 -1.38 29.05 -29.10
C GLN A 512 -1.41 29.84 -27.77
N THR A 513 -2.57 30.30 -27.31
CA THR A 513 -2.70 31.14 -26.11
C THR A 513 -4.00 30.82 -25.36
N ALA A 514 -3.89 30.51 -24.07
CA ALA A 514 -5.02 30.31 -23.18
C ALA A 514 -5.39 31.61 -22.46
N SER A 515 -6.69 31.82 -22.29
CA SER A 515 -7.28 33.02 -21.70
C SER A 515 -8.00 32.64 -20.40
N TRP A 516 -7.48 33.12 -19.27
CA TRP A 516 -7.85 32.73 -17.91
C TRP A 516 -8.60 33.86 -17.18
N LYS A 517 -9.71 33.54 -16.52
CA LYS A 517 -10.47 34.44 -15.62
C LYS A 517 -10.77 33.73 -14.30
N ARG A 518 -10.60 34.42 -13.16
CA ARG A 518 -10.94 33.88 -11.82
C ARG A 518 -12.44 34.15 -11.59
N ILE A 519 -13.22 33.11 -11.31
CA ILE A 519 -14.69 33.22 -11.21
C ILE A 519 -15.22 32.95 -9.80
N ALA A 520 -14.46 32.21 -8.98
CA ALA A 520 -14.79 31.97 -7.57
C ALA A 520 -13.52 31.81 -6.72
N ALA A 521 -13.65 32.01 -5.40
CA ALA A 521 -12.56 31.90 -4.44
C ALA A 521 -13.06 31.54 -3.02
N GLY A 522 -12.15 31.06 -2.17
CA GLY A 522 -12.39 30.90 -0.73
C GLY A 522 -13.18 29.64 -0.33
N MET A 523 -13.20 28.60 -1.17
CA MET A 523 -13.77 27.29 -0.83
C MET A 523 -12.78 26.35 -0.12
N HIS A 524 -13.26 25.24 0.44
CA HIS A 524 -12.46 24.36 1.33
C HIS A 524 -11.84 23.18 0.60
N HIS A 525 -10.60 23.34 0.11
CA HIS A 525 -9.79 22.27 -0.54
C HIS A 525 -10.50 21.59 -1.73
N LEU A 526 -10.56 22.28 -2.87
CA LEU A 526 -11.26 21.78 -4.07
C LEU A 526 -10.46 20.72 -4.81
N LEU A 527 -10.79 19.44 -4.55
CA LEU A 527 -10.10 18.26 -5.08
C LEU A 527 -11.00 17.41 -6.00
N GLY A 528 -12.12 17.97 -6.43
CA GLY A 528 -13.04 17.40 -7.42
C GLY A 528 -13.96 18.46 -8.02
N VAL A 529 -14.28 18.34 -9.31
CA VAL A 529 -15.27 19.18 -10.00
C VAL A 529 -15.95 18.36 -11.11
N VAL A 530 -17.25 18.59 -11.29
CA VAL A 530 -18.02 18.11 -12.45
C VAL A 530 -18.85 19.25 -13.04
N VAL A 531 -19.10 19.17 -14.35
CA VAL A 531 -20.04 20.03 -15.06
C VAL A 531 -21.21 19.18 -15.54
N HIS A 532 -22.44 19.66 -15.37
CA HIS A 532 -23.63 19.01 -15.91
C HIS A 532 -24.68 20.06 -16.25
N GLU A 533 -25.22 20.04 -17.48
CA GLU A 533 -26.09 21.10 -18.01
C GLU A 533 -25.46 22.50 -17.85
N ASP A 534 -24.14 22.59 -18.11
CA ASP A 534 -23.25 23.75 -17.89
C ASP A 534 -23.22 24.33 -16.46
N LYS A 535 -23.88 23.68 -15.49
CA LYS A 535 -23.79 24.02 -14.06
C LYS A 535 -22.52 23.39 -13.47
N ILE A 536 -21.75 24.20 -12.76
CA ILE A 536 -20.49 23.78 -12.12
C ILE A 536 -20.79 23.28 -10.71
N TYR A 537 -20.33 22.06 -10.41
CA TYR A 537 -20.39 21.44 -9.09
C TYR A 537 -18.97 21.15 -8.59
N THR A 538 -18.56 21.76 -7.48
CA THR A 538 -17.22 21.57 -6.89
C THR A 538 -17.31 20.80 -5.56
N LEU A 539 -16.41 19.85 -5.32
CA LEU A 539 -16.27 19.14 -4.05
C LEU A 539 -15.29 19.89 -3.13
N GLY A 540 -15.80 20.45 -2.04
CA GLY A 540 -15.00 20.87 -0.90
C GLY A 540 -15.18 19.94 0.30
N ARG A 541 -14.26 20.01 1.27
CA ARG A 541 -14.32 19.19 2.49
C ARG A 541 -15.56 19.48 3.35
N ASN A 542 -16.15 20.67 3.23
CA ASN A 542 -17.37 21.08 3.92
C ASN A 542 -18.68 20.77 3.16
N GLN A 543 -18.70 20.91 1.82
CA GLN A 543 -19.89 20.72 0.99
C GLN A 543 -19.54 20.44 -0.48
N ILE A 544 -20.48 19.82 -1.21
CA ILE A 544 -20.58 19.98 -2.66
C ILE A 544 -21.26 21.33 -2.90
N THR A 545 -20.53 22.26 -3.54
CA THR A 545 -21.05 23.58 -3.92
C THR A 545 -21.57 23.52 -5.35
N ARG A 546 -22.79 24.01 -5.62
CA ARG A 546 -23.21 24.40 -6.97
C ARG A 546 -23.01 25.91 -7.12
N LEU A 547 -22.29 26.30 -8.17
CA LEU A 547 -21.94 27.70 -8.43
C LEU A 547 -22.97 28.33 -9.38
N HIS A 548 -23.41 29.55 -9.07
CA HIS A 548 -24.32 30.33 -9.93
C HIS A 548 -23.77 31.75 -10.12
N ASP A 549 -23.59 32.11 -11.39
CA ASP A 549 -23.60 33.48 -11.92
C ASP A 549 -25.07 33.94 -12.02
N LEU A 550 -25.42 35.12 -11.50
CA LEU A 550 -26.81 35.61 -11.44
C LEU A 550 -27.11 36.79 -12.37
N ASP A 551 -26.11 37.52 -12.88
CA ASP A 551 -26.31 38.67 -13.78
C ASP A 551 -25.65 38.53 -15.18
N GLY A 552 -24.79 37.52 -15.36
CA GLY A 552 -24.13 37.19 -16.62
C GLY A 552 -22.73 37.80 -16.79
N ASP A 553 -22.11 38.33 -15.73
CA ASP A 553 -20.73 38.86 -15.80
C ASP A 553 -19.61 37.79 -15.74
N GLU A 554 -19.98 36.51 -15.60
CA GLU A 554 -19.14 35.32 -15.43
C GLU A 554 -18.34 35.23 -14.11
N GLU A 555 -18.61 36.08 -13.11
CA GLU A 555 -18.26 35.80 -11.72
C GLU A 555 -19.37 34.97 -11.03
N ILE A 556 -19.03 34.30 -9.92
CA ILE A 556 -20.02 33.53 -9.13
C ILE A 556 -20.48 34.35 -7.93
N ASP A 557 -21.76 34.70 -7.94
CA ASP A 557 -22.44 35.38 -6.82
C ASP A 557 -22.87 34.39 -5.73
N PHE A 558 -23.47 33.27 -6.13
CA PHE A 558 -24.13 32.33 -5.20
C PHE A 558 -23.44 30.96 -5.17
N TYR A 559 -22.94 30.63 -3.99
CA TYR A 559 -22.22 29.41 -3.65
C TYR A 559 -23.20 28.48 -2.92
N GLU A 560 -24.08 27.83 -3.68
CA GLU A 560 -25.15 27.00 -3.14
C GLU A 560 -24.57 25.75 -2.46
N CYS A 561 -24.94 25.51 -1.20
CA CYS A 561 -24.78 24.20 -0.59
C CYS A 561 -25.75 23.22 -1.26
N PHE A 562 -25.25 22.44 -2.22
CA PHE A 562 -26.02 21.38 -2.87
C PHE A 562 -26.10 20.14 -1.98
N SER A 563 -25.00 19.79 -1.29
CA SER A 563 -25.01 18.79 -0.22
C SER A 563 -23.86 18.99 0.76
N ASN A 564 -24.17 18.96 2.06
CA ASN A 564 -23.23 18.82 3.16
C ASN A 564 -23.59 17.62 4.07
N ALA A 565 -24.26 16.61 3.49
CA ALA A 565 -24.88 15.51 4.24
C ALA A 565 -23.90 14.38 4.66
N TYR A 566 -22.65 14.44 4.23
CA TYR A 566 -21.53 13.57 4.62
C TYR A 566 -20.78 14.12 5.84
N THR A 567 -19.75 13.42 6.34
CA THR A 567 -18.98 13.88 7.51
C THR A 567 -17.79 14.75 7.09
N THR A 568 -17.52 15.84 7.82
CA THR A 568 -16.27 16.62 7.67
C THR A 568 -15.39 16.42 8.89
N SER A 569 -14.24 15.74 8.72
CA SER A 569 -13.27 15.54 9.79
C SER A 569 -12.45 16.80 10.11
N PRO A 570 -12.17 17.10 11.39
CA PRO A 570 -11.22 18.16 11.75
C PRO A 570 -9.74 17.76 11.53
N SER A 571 -9.45 16.49 11.21
CA SER A 571 -8.08 16.02 10.97
C SER A 571 -7.53 16.54 9.64
N GLY A 572 -6.26 16.94 9.61
CA GLY A 572 -5.62 17.51 8.42
C GLY A 572 -5.32 16.52 7.29
N HIS A 573 -5.32 15.21 7.57
CA HIS A 573 -5.04 14.16 6.58
C HIS A 573 -6.29 13.56 5.91
N ASP A 574 -7.50 13.98 6.27
CA ASP A 574 -8.75 13.46 5.68
C ASP A 574 -9.25 14.38 4.55
N TYR A 575 -8.68 14.20 3.35
CA TYR A 575 -9.12 14.86 2.13
C TYR A 575 -10.29 14.12 1.48
N LEU A 576 -11.11 14.86 0.72
CA LEU A 576 -12.18 14.32 -0.10
C LEU A 576 -11.78 14.47 -1.57
N CYS A 577 -11.56 13.37 -2.28
CA CYS A 577 -10.82 13.37 -3.54
C CYS A 577 -11.61 12.71 -4.68
N GLY A 578 -11.48 13.32 -5.87
CA GLY A 578 -12.30 12.99 -7.04
C GLY A 578 -13.74 13.50 -6.87
N LEU A 579 -14.39 13.84 -7.97
CA LEU A 579 -15.84 13.99 -8.01
C LEU A 579 -16.29 13.43 -9.35
N GLU A 580 -17.09 12.38 -9.32
CA GLU A 580 -17.71 11.77 -10.50
C GLU A 580 -19.23 11.80 -10.35
N ARG A 581 -19.95 11.71 -11.48
CA ARG A 581 -21.42 11.68 -11.48
C ARG A 581 -21.92 10.69 -12.54
N ASP A 582 -22.84 9.81 -12.17
CA ASP A 582 -23.44 8.85 -13.11
C ASP A 582 -24.60 9.45 -13.93
N ALA A 583 -25.11 8.67 -14.90
CA ALA A 583 -26.19 9.09 -15.79
C ALA A 583 -27.53 9.29 -15.06
N GLU A 584 -27.75 8.56 -13.97
CA GLU A 584 -28.89 8.74 -13.06
C GLU A 584 -28.72 9.95 -12.12
N GLY A 585 -27.52 10.53 -12.08
CA GLY A 585 -27.20 11.79 -11.43
C GLY A 585 -26.67 11.69 -10.00
N TYR A 586 -26.34 10.49 -9.52
CA TYR A 586 -25.67 10.29 -8.23
C TYR A 586 -24.24 10.79 -8.30
N PHE A 587 -23.76 11.41 -7.22
CA PHE A 587 -22.39 11.91 -7.09
C PHE A 587 -21.53 10.94 -6.28
N TYR A 588 -20.25 10.84 -6.61
CA TYR A 588 -19.29 9.92 -6.00
C TYR A 588 -17.95 10.61 -5.68
N PHE A 589 -17.38 10.33 -4.51
CA PHE A 589 -16.03 10.76 -4.13
C PHE A 589 -15.40 9.83 -3.08
N ALA A 590 -14.07 9.86 -2.93
CA ALA A 590 -13.34 9.07 -1.95
C ALA A 590 -12.92 9.89 -0.72
N SER A 591 -12.96 9.27 0.46
CA SER A 591 -12.42 9.76 1.75
C SER A 591 -11.52 8.68 2.35
N GLY A 592 -10.41 9.10 2.97
CA GLY A 592 -9.54 8.21 3.76
C GLY A 592 -10.13 7.81 5.13
N ASN A 593 -11.23 8.44 5.54
CA ASN A 593 -11.89 8.18 6.81
C ASN A 593 -13.26 7.49 6.67
N GLU A 594 -14.14 7.98 5.79
CA GLU A 594 -15.46 7.37 5.55
C GLU A 594 -15.39 6.21 4.53
N GLY A 595 -14.52 6.30 3.52
CA GLY A 595 -14.44 5.36 2.41
C GLY A 595 -14.94 5.94 1.08
N LEU A 596 -15.55 5.12 0.24
CA LEU A 596 -16.16 5.56 -1.02
C LEU A 596 -17.60 6.02 -0.75
N VAL A 597 -17.84 7.32 -0.92
CA VAL A 597 -19.08 8.01 -0.61
C VAL A 597 -19.92 8.17 -1.88
N ARG A 598 -21.21 7.87 -1.79
CA ARG A 598 -22.21 8.07 -2.85
C ARG A 598 -23.38 8.92 -2.34
N ILE A 599 -23.74 9.96 -3.09
CA ILE A 599 -24.80 10.92 -2.76
C ILE A 599 -25.92 10.89 -3.81
N SER A 600 -27.18 10.99 -3.37
CA SER A 600 -28.36 10.99 -4.23
C SER A 600 -28.42 12.19 -5.21
N PRO A 601 -29.14 12.08 -6.34
CA PRO A 601 -29.27 13.16 -7.32
C PRO A 601 -29.91 14.45 -6.81
N ASP A 602 -30.59 14.39 -5.65
CA ASP A 602 -31.18 15.54 -4.97
C ASP A 602 -30.32 16.09 -3.81
N GLY A 603 -29.13 15.54 -3.59
CA GLY A 603 -28.17 15.95 -2.57
C GLY A 603 -28.47 15.47 -1.13
N LYS A 604 -29.62 14.83 -0.87
CA LYS A 604 -30.11 14.62 0.51
C LYS A 604 -29.74 13.30 1.19
N THR A 605 -29.36 12.27 0.45
CA THR A 605 -29.08 10.93 0.99
C THR A 605 -27.64 10.54 0.68
N VAL A 606 -26.92 10.07 1.71
CA VAL A 606 -25.55 9.59 1.61
C VAL A 606 -25.49 8.10 1.90
N SER A 607 -24.62 7.39 1.18
CA SER A 607 -24.35 5.96 1.36
C SER A 607 -22.84 5.71 1.24
N ILE A 608 -22.30 4.90 2.15
CA ILE A 608 -20.90 4.45 2.10
C ILE A 608 -20.89 3.09 1.41
N ILE A 609 -20.37 3.05 0.18
CA ILE A 609 -20.49 1.87 -0.69
C ILE A 609 -19.24 0.97 -0.70
N ALA A 610 -18.13 1.43 -0.13
CA ALA A 610 -16.95 0.62 0.20
C ALA A 610 -16.07 1.33 1.24
N THR A 611 -15.24 0.59 1.98
CA THR A 611 -14.36 1.13 3.03
C THR A 611 -12.94 0.56 2.98
N GLY A 612 -12.02 1.12 3.77
CA GLY A 612 -10.66 0.58 3.89
C GLY A 612 -9.71 1.06 2.80
N PHE A 613 -9.88 2.30 2.34
CA PHE A 613 -8.97 2.99 1.43
C PHE A 613 -8.00 3.88 2.21
N ARG A 614 -6.72 3.86 1.84
CA ARG A 614 -5.69 4.67 2.48
C ARG A 614 -5.29 5.86 1.61
N ASN A 615 -5.49 7.06 2.13
CA ASN A 615 -5.21 8.34 1.47
C ASN A 615 -5.59 8.33 -0.04
N PRO A 616 -6.85 8.03 -0.40
CA PRO A 616 -7.25 7.89 -1.79
C PRO A 616 -7.22 9.25 -2.49
N ASP A 617 -6.24 9.51 -3.37
CA ASP A 617 -6.16 10.75 -4.15
C ASP A 617 -6.82 10.60 -5.53
N GLY A 618 -8.10 10.23 -5.54
CA GLY A 618 -8.92 10.27 -6.74
C GLY A 618 -10.04 9.25 -6.76
N LEU A 619 -10.64 9.15 -7.94
CA LEU A 619 -11.69 8.21 -8.30
C LEU A 619 -11.62 7.99 -9.82
N GLY A 620 -12.22 6.91 -10.29
CA GLY A 620 -12.66 6.77 -11.68
C GLY A 620 -14.02 6.07 -11.71
N LEU A 621 -14.92 6.53 -12.57
CA LEU A 621 -16.20 5.88 -12.89
C LEU A 621 -16.09 5.29 -14.30
N LEU A 622 -16.41 4.00 -14.43
CA LEU A 622 -16.28 3.24 -15.67
C LEU A 622 -17.67 2.96 -16.30
N ASP A 623 -17.71 2.70 -17.60
CA ASP A 623 -18.98 2.54 -18.36
C ASP A 623 -19.87 1.40 -17.84
N ASP A 624 -19.26 0.36 -17.25
CA ASP A 624 -19.93 -0.79 -16.65
C ASP A 624 -20.51 -0.49 -15.25
N GLY A 625 -20.43 0.75 -14.78
CA GLY A 625 -20.88 1.19 -13.47
C GLY A 625 -19.96 0.76 -12.33
N SER A 626 -18.75 0.28 -12.60
CA SER A 626 -17.73 0.05 -11.57
C SER A 626 -16.90 1.31 -11.28
N LEU A 627 -16.39 1.37 -10.05
CA LEU A 627 -15.66 2.53 -9.50
C LEU A 627 -14.25 2.12 -9.09
N THR A 628 -13.24 2.79 -9.62
CA THR A 628 -11.83 2.57 -9.26
C THR A 628 -11.36 3.57 -8.22
N VAL A 629 -10.78 3.08 -7.12
CA VAL A 629 -10.26 3.93 -6.02
C VAL A 629 -8.76 3.72 -5.88
N PRO A 630 -7.90 4.73 -6.14
CA PRO A 630 -6.48 4.67 -5.84
C PRO A 630 -6.23 4.69 -4.32
N CYS A 631 -5.11 4.15 -3.87
CA CYS A 631 -4.63 4.21 -2.48
C CYS A 631 -3.10 4.33 -2.47
N SER A 632 -2.55 5.24 -1.67
CA SER A 632 -1.09 5.44 -1.58
C SER A 632 -0.46 4.61 -0.46
N GLU A 633 0.76 4.09 -0.71
CA GLU A 633 1.48 3.17 0.16
C GLU A 633 1.53 3.60 1.64
N GLY A 634 1.51 2.64 2.55
CA GLY A 634 1.68 2.89 3.98
C GLY A 634 1.14 1.76 4.86
N ASP A 635 0.71 2.08 6.06
CA ASP A 635 0.17 1.12 7.02
C ASP A 635 -1.02 0.34 6.42
N TRP A 636 -0.96 -0.99 6.48
CA TRP A 636 -1.92 -1.92 5.89
C TRP A 636 -2.13 -1.78 4.36
N THR A 637 -1.30 -0.97 3.69
CA THR A 637 -1.40 -0.65 2.25
C THR A 637 -0.02 -0.91 1.63
N PRO A 638 0.28 -2.17 1.25
CA PRO A 638 1.65 -2.66 1.12
C PRO A 638 2.50 -1.91 0.08
N THR A 639 1.86 -1.40 -0.96
CA THR A 639 2.39 -0.38 -1.85
C THR A 639 1.21 0.38 -2.47
N SER A 640 1.43 1.32 -3.39
CA SER A 640 0.34 2.03 -4.05
C SER A 640 -0.54 1.05 -4.85
N MET A 641 -1.86 1.20 -4.80
CA MET A 641 -2.78 0.21 -5.37
C MET A 641 -4.09 0.83 -5.87
N ILE A 642 -4.79 0.14 -6.78
CA ILE A 642 -6.14 0.50 -7.21
C ILE A 642 -7.11 -0.59 -6.78
N CYS A 643 -8.17 -0.19 -6.09
CA CYS A 643 -9.30 -1.04 -5.72
C CYS A 643 -10.43 -0.90 -6.74
N LEU A 644 -11.21 -1.97 -6.98
CA LEU A 644 -12.34 -1.97 -7.92
C LEU A 644 -13.65 -2.31 -7.20
N VAL A 645 -14.50 -1.31 -6.99
CA VAL A 645 -15.84 -1.48 -6.42
C VAL A 645 -16.82 -1.77 -7.56
N LEU A 646 -17.41 -2.96 -7.55
CA LEU A 646 -18.38 -3.40 -8.57
C LEU A 646 -19.81 -2.98 -8.19
N PRO A 647 -20.69 -2.74 -9.17
CA PRO A 647 -22.13 -2.72 -8.93
C PRO A 647 -22.63 -4.14 -8.59
N SER A 648 -23.74 -4.20 -7.87
CA SER A 648 -24.52 -5.41 -7.63
C SER A 648 -25.39 -5.75 -8.84
N GLU A 649 -26.05 -6.91 -8.83
CA GLU A 649 -27.04 -7.31 -9.83
C GLU A 649 -28.37 -6.52 -9.73
N SER A 650 -28.45 -5.50 -8.86
CA SER A 650 -29.64 -4.65 -8.69
C SER A 650 -29.87 -3.73 -9.90
N THR A 651 -31.03 -3.90 -10.54
CA THR A 651 -31.54 -2.95 -11.55
C THR A 651 -32.10 -1.66 -10.94
N ASP A 652 -32.39 -1.64 -9.63
CA ASP A 652 -32.69 -0.41 -8.91
C ASP A 652 -31.41 0.40 -8.65
N ALA A 653 -31.36 1.61 -9.20
CA ALA A 653 -30.25 2.54 -9.08
C ALA A 653 -29.98 2.96 -7.62
N ALA A 654 -30.98 2.99 -6.73
CA ALA A 654 -30.75 3.26 -5.31
C ALA A 654 -29.90 2.14 -4.67
N ASN A 655 -30.19 0.89 -5.01
CA ASN A 655 -29.52 -0.30 -4.50
C ASN A 655 -28.33 -0.81 -5.36
N ARG A 656 -27.88 -0.03 -6.36
CA ARG A 656 -26.77 -0.39 -7.28
C ARG A 656 -25.49 -0.91 -6.61
N TYR A 657 -25.17 -0.48 -5.40
CA TYR A 657 -24.00 -0.95 -4.64
C TYR A 657 -24.38 -1.50 -3.25
N ALA A 658 -25.62 -1.94 -3.07
CA ALA A 658 -26.11 -2.44 -1.79
C ALA A 658 -25.51 -3.83 -1.47
N THR A 659 -24.49 -3.86 -0.60
CA THR A 659 -23.91 -5.08 -0.05
C THR A 659 -23.84 -4.98 1.48
N ASN A 660 -23.97 -6.10 2.19
CA ASN A 660 -23.91 -6.14 3.65
C ASN A 660 -22.97 -7.25 4.15
N PRO A 661 -21.81 -6.91 4.75
CA PRO A 661 -21.26 -5.57 4.90
C PRO A 661 -20.83 -4.94 3.56
N ALA A 662 -20.50 -3.65 3.56
CA ALA A 662 -19.81 -3.00 2.45
C ALA A 662 -18.42 -3.63 2.20
N PRO A 663 -17.87 -3.61 0.97
CA PRO A 663 -16.55 -4.14 0.66
C PRO A 663 -15.47 -3.42 1.48
N PHE A 664 -14.38 -4.14 1.81
CA PHE A 664 -13.32 -3.63 2.67
C PHE A 664 -11.94 -3.99 2.14
N TYR A 665 -11.10 -2.99 1.87
CA TYR A 665 -9.80 -3.15 1.20
C TYR A 665 -8.58 -3.12 2.15
N GLY A 666 -8.80 -3.37 3.45
CA GLY A 666 -7.72 -3.68 4.40
C GLY A 666 -7.11 -2.51 5.17
N TYR A 667 -7.28 -1.26 4.76
CA TYR A 667 -6.75 -0.13 5.55
C TYR A 667 -7.30 -0.10 6.99
N ARG A 668 -6.43 0.20 7.96
CA ARG A 668 -6.62 0.02 9.42
C ARG A 668 -6.73 -1.45 9.90
N GLY A 669 -6.38 -2.43 9.07
CA GLY A 669 -6.15 -3.82 9.47
C GLY A 669 -7.35 -4.76 9.38
N PRO A 670 -7.13 -6.09 9.57
CA PRO A 670 -8.17 -7.09 9.44
C PRO A 670 -9.25 -6.93 10.53
N ARG A 671 -10.52 -7.02 10.12
CA ARG A 671 -11.68 -6.86 11.00
C ARG A 671 -12.35 -8.21 11.29
N PRO A 672 -12.88 -8.44 12.51
CA PRO A 672 -13.57 -9.69 12.82
C PRO A 672 -14.72 -9.98 11.85
N ASN A 673 -14.72 -11.19 11.27
CA ASN A 673 -15.76 -11.70 10.34
C ASN A 673 -15.99 -10.88 9.05
N GLN A 674 -15.13 -9.90 8.72
CA GLN A 674 -15.20 -9.18 7.43
C GLN A 674 -14.02 -9.58 6.55
N LYS A 675 -14.33 -10.13 5.37
CA LYS A 675 -13.33 -10.43 4.32
C LYS A 675 -12.62 -9.14 3.88
N ILE A 676 -11.33 -9.23 3.60
CA ILE A 676 -10.58 -8.21 2.86
C ILE A 676 -10.73 -8.53 1.37
N GLU A 677 -11.18 -7.56 0.59
CA GLU A 677 -11.21 -7.65 -0.87
C GLU A 677 -9.82 -7.38 -1.46
N LEU A 678 -9.50 -8.12 -2.51
CA LEU A 678 -8.23 -7.95 -3.21
C LEU A 678 -8.29 -6.68 -4.09
N PRO A 679 -7.22 -5.86 -4.13
CA PRO A 679 -7.16 -4.77 -5.09
C PRO A 679 -7.12 -5.32 -6.52
N LEU A 680 -7.51 -4.47 -7.47
CA LEU A 680 -7.42 -4.76 -8.89
C LEU A 680 -5.96 -4.95 -9.30
N LEU A 681 -5.10 -4.02 -8.87
CA LEU A 681 -3.66 -4.03 -9.16
C LEU A 681 -2.85 -3.28 -8.10
N TYR A 682 -1.59 -3.68 -7.95
CA TYR A 682 -0.53 -2.95 -7.25
C TYR A 682 0.37 -2.21 -8.25
N PHE A 683 0.97 -1.10 -7.81
CA PHE A 683 2.08 -0.43 -8.49
C PHE A 683 3.38 -0.66 -7.73
N PRO A 684 4.50 -1.00 -8.41
CA PRO A 684 5.81 -0.97 -7.78
C PRO A 684 6.19 0.46 -7.41
N ARG A 685 6.74 0.62 -6.21
CA ARG A 685 7.08 1.93 -5.62
C ARG A 685 8.05 2.78 -6.45
N GLY A 686 8.84 2.15 -7.33
CA GLY A 686 9.73 2.85 -8.27
C GLY A 686 9.03 3.37 -9.54
N ILE A 687 7.78 2.96 -9.76
CA ILE A 687 6.90 3.42 -10.83
C ILE A 687 5.91 4.47 -10.29
N ASP A 688 5.26 4.16 -9.16
CA ASP A 688 4.33 5.08 -8.50
C ASP A 688 4.32 4.94 -6.97
N ASN A 689 4.70 6.01 -6.27
CA ASN A 689 4.68 6.11 -4.81
C ASN A 689 3.46 6.88 -4.25
N SER A 690 2.58 7.42 -5.10
CA SER A 690 1.31 8.01 -4.67
C SER A 690 0.34 8.11 -5.86
N SER A 691 -0.67 7.23 -5.86
CA SER A 691 -1.59 7.06 -6.99
C SER A 691 -2.67 8.14 -7.03
N GLY A 692 -2.79 8.82 -8.18
CA GLY A 692 -3.90 9.70 -8.50
C GLY A 692 -5.12 8.96 -9.09
N GLY A 693 -6.06 9.70 -9.70
CA GLY A 693 -7.29 9.15 -10.28
C GLY A 693 -7.11 8.28 -11.54
N GLN A 694 -8.26 7.82 -12.07
CA GLN A 694 -8.34 7.06 -13.31
C GLN A 694 -9.40 7.68 -14.24
N LEU A 695 -9.20 7.52 -15.55
CA LEU A 695 -10.11 7.98 -16.59
C LEU A 695 -10.30 6.87 -17.63
N GLN A 696 -11.54 6.46 -17.89
CA GLN A 696 -11.85 5.71 -19.10
C GLN A 696 -11.93 6.70 -20.27
N VAL A 697 -11.24 6.38 -21.37
CA VAL A 697 -10.97 7.32 -22.46
C VAL A 697 -11.89 7.01 -23.64
N HIS A 698 -12.68 8.00 -24.04
CA HIS A 698 -13.61 7.93 -25.17
C HIS A 698 -13.25 8.99 -26.21
N SER A 699 -12.34 8.66 -27.12
CA SER A 699 -11.88 9.56 -28.19
C SER A 699 -10.99 8.83 -29.20
N SER A 700 -11.49 8.62 -30.42
CA SER A 700 -10.64 8.12 -31.52
C SER A 700 -9.45 9.04 -31.86
N THR A 701 -9.50 10.34 -31.50
CA THR A 701 -8.39 11.29 -31.68
C THR A 701 -7.17 10.94 -30.82
N ILE A 702 -7.35 10.20 -29.71
CA ILE A 702 -6.25 9.74 -28.85
C ILE A 702 -5.61 8.42 -29.34
N GLY A 703 -6.07 7.87 -30.47
CA GLY A 703 -5.48 6.70 -31.11
C GLY A 703 -5.61 5.42 -30.25
N PRO A 704 -4.53 4.62 -30.09
CA PRO A 704 -4.55 3.36 -29.33
C PRO A 704 -5.00 3.40 -27.86
N LEU A 705 -5.26 4.57 -27.28
CA LEU A 705 -5.86 4.73 -25.95
C LEU A 705 -7.40 4.82 -25.97
N ASP A 706 -8.04 4.84 -27.14
CA ASP A 706 -9.50 4.85 -27.26
C ASP A 706 -10.12 3.57 -26.66
N GLY A 707 -11.16 3.73 -25.85
CA GLY A 707 -11.79 2.68 -25.04
C GLY A 707 -10.94 2.14 -23.88
N GLN A 708 -9.70 2.60 -23.70
CA GLN A 708 -8.81 2.16 -22.62
C GLN A 708 -9.03 2.97 -21.33
N ILE A 709 -8.42 2.50 -20.22
CA ILE A 709 -8.37 3.24 -18.96
C ILE A 709 -6.96 3.79 -18.78
N VAL A 710 -6.83 5.08 -18.47
CA VAL A 710 -5.55 5.69 -18.05
C VAL A 710 -5.56 6.04 -16.57
N HIS A 711 -4.38 6.09 -15.98
CA HIS A 711 -4.13 6.44 -14.60
C HIS A 711 -3.03 7.49 -14.48
N THR A 712 -3.27 8.53 -13.69
CA THR A 712 -2.28 9.58 -13.37
C THR A 712 -1.58 9.28 -12.05
N SER A 713 -0.25 9.25 -12.03
CA SER A 713 0.53 9.22 -10.78
C SER A 713 0.71 10.64 -10.23
N PHE A 714 0.35 10.83 -8.96
CA PHE A 714 0.69 12.06 -8.23
C PHE A 714 2.17 12.02 -7.83
N GLY A 715 2.65 10.88 -7.34
CA GLY A 715 4.00 10.74 -6.78
C GLY A 715 5.13 10.93 -7.79
N THR A 716 4.93 10.54 -9.06
CA THR A 716 5.98 10.60 -10.09
C THR A 716 5.69 11.56 -11.24
N GLY A 717 4.47 12.12 -11.33
CA GLY A 717 4.07 13.04 -12.41
C GLY A 717 3.89 12.35 -13.77
N THR A 718 3.51 11.08 -13.79
CA THR A 718 3.46 10.26 -15.02
C THR A 718 2.06 9.72 -15.31
N MET A 719 1.86 9.12 -16.50
CA MET A 719 0.63 8.40 -16.85
C MET A 719 0.89 6.93 -17.16
N HIS A 720 -0.05 6.07 -16.79
CA HIS A 720 -0.04 4.63 -17.03
C HIS A 720 -1.31 4.21 -17.76
N LEU A 721 -1.18 3.32 -18.74
CA LEU A 721 -2.31 2.60 -19.32
C LEU A 721 -2.67 1.46 -18.38
N LEU A 722 -3.95 1.36 -17.99
CA LEU A 722 -4.49 0.25 -17.22
C LEU A 722 -5.26 -0.72 -18.11
N LEU A 723 -5.05 -2.01 -17.88
CA LEU A 723 -5.79 -3.12 -18.47
C LEU A 723 -6.52 -3.88 -17.36
N ARG A 724 -7.72 -4.39 -17.67
CA ARG A 724 -8.51 -5.24 -16.76
C ARG A 724 -8.62 -6.66 -17.31
N ASP A 725 -8.50 -7.64 -16.44
CA ASP A 725 -8.69 -9.07 -16.68
C ASP A 725 -9.68 -9.64 -15.65
N ARG A 726 -10.38 -10.71 -16.01
CA ARG A 726 -11.36 -11.39 -15.15
C ARG A 726 -11.26 -12.90 -15.33
N VAL A 727 -10.84 -13.57 -14.26
CA VAL A 727 -10.80 -15.03 -14.17
C VAL A 727 -11.97 -15.48 -13.30
N GLY A 728 -13.03 -15.99 -13.93
CA GLY A 728 -14.26 -16.40 -13.25
C GLY A 728 -14.96 -15.22 -12.55
N SER A 729 -14.95 -15.21 -11.22
CA SER A 729 -15.47 -14.10 -10.40
C SER A 729 -14.39 -13.10 -9.96
N GLN A 730 -13.11 -13.43 -10.10
CA GLN A 730 -12.01 -12.59 -9.63
C GLN A 730 -11.56 -11.62 -10.72
N TRP A 731 -11.59 -10.33 -10.40
CA TRP A 731 -10.95 -9.30 -11.23
C TRP A 731 -9.49 -9.11 -10.86
N GLN A 732 -8.68 -8.76 -11.85
CA GLN A 732 -7.28 -8.38 -11.70
C GLN A 732 -6.89 -7.39 -12.80
N GLY A 733 -5.80 -6.67 -12.60
CA GLY A 733 -5.36 -5.62 -13.50
C GLY A 733 -3.88 -5.68 -13.80
N ALA A 734 -3.52 -5.01 -14.90
CA ALA A 734 -2.14 -4.78 -15.28
C ALA A 734 -1.98 -3.34 -15.76
N PHE A 735 -0.76 -2.83 -15.76
CA PHE A 735 -0.46 -1.53 -16.33
C PHE A 735 0.80 -1.53 -17.21
N SER A 736 0.86 -0.57 -18.13
CA SER A 736 2.02 -0.27 -18.97
C SER A 736 2.34 1.24 -18.86
N PRO A 737 3.61 1.65 -18.62
CA PRO A 737 3.99 3.06 -18.58
C PRO A 737 3.78 3.77 -19.93
N LEU A 738 3.10 4.92 -19.93
CA LEU A 738 2.92 5.76 -21.13
C LEU A 738 4.02 6.84 -21.20
N PRO A 739 4.29 7.41 -22.40
CA PRO A 739 5.09 8.62 -22.50
C PRO A 739 4.37 9.80 -21.83
N GLY A 740 5.02 10.46 -20.88
CA GLY A 740 4.45 11.61 -20.17
C GLY A 740 5.16 11.88 -18.84
N ASP A 741 5.69 13.10 -18.72
CA ASP A 741 6.39 13.61 -17.54
C ASP A 741 5.86 15.03 -17.27
N PHE A 742 4.83 15.10 -16.42
CA PHE A 742 4.08 16.30 -16.11
C PHE A 742 4.79 17.14 -15.06
N ARG A 743 4.61 18.47 -15.15
CA ARG A 743 5.34 19.44 -14.33
C ARG A 743 4.91 19.48 -12.86
N SER A 744 3.80 18.82 -12.50
CA SER A 744 3.28 18.76 -11.13
C SER A 744 2.62 17.40 -10.88
N GLY A 745 2.41 17.03 -9.62
CA GLY A 745 1.81 15.74 -9.23
C GLY A 745 0.40 15.57 -9.77
N THR A 746 0.26 14.85 -10.89
CA THR A 746 -0.99 14.71 -11.62
C THR A 746 -1.93 13.71 -10.98
N HIS A 747 -3.18 14.11 -10.77
CA HIS A 747 -4.15 13.27 -10.07
C HIS A 747 -5.59 13.32 -10.59
N ARG A 748 -5.88 14.18 -11.57
CA ARG A 748 -7.18 14.24 -12.25
C ARG A 748 -6.97 14.37 -13.75
N ALA A 749 -7.70 13.58 -14.52
CA ALA A 749 -7.69 13.60 -15.98
C ALA A 749 -9.11 13.65 -16.55
N ARG A 750 -9.31 14.34 -17.67
CA ARG A 750 -10.56 14.40 -18.43
C ARG A 750 -10.28 14.43 -19.93
N VAL A 751 -11.14 13.83 -20.74
CA VAL A 751 -11.16 14.10 -22.19
C VAL A 751 -11.89 15.43 -22.42
N ARG A 752 -11.35 16.32 -23.27
CA ARG A 752 -12.07 17.51 -23.74
C ARG A 752 -12.91 17.15 -24.98
N PRO A 753 -14.24 17.32 -24.98
CA PRO A 753 -15.10 16.87 -26.09
C PRO A 753 -14.78 17.50 -27.46
N GLN A 754 -14.21 18.71 -27.47
CA GLN A 754 -14.02 19.51 -28.68
C GLN A 754 -12.75 19.15 -29.49
N ASP A 755 -11.73 18.59 -28.84
CA ASP A 755 -10.49 18.12 -29.50
C ASP A 755 -10.22 16.61 -29.31
N GLY A 756 -10.81 15.99 -28.30
CA GLY A 756 -10.62 14.57 -27.98
C GLY A 756 -9.28 14.26 -27.31
N TRP A 757 -8.59 15.24 -26.75
CA TRP A 757 -7.33 15.05 -26.02
C TRP A 757 -7.55 14.91 -24.51
N ILE A 758 -6.62 14.24 -23.83
CA ILE A 758 -6.67 14.02 -22.38
C ILE A 758 -5.98 15.20 -21.69
N TYR A 759 -6.74 16.02 -20.99
CA TYR A 759 -6.22 17.07 -20.13
C TYR A 759 -5.92 16.51 -18.73
N VAL A 760 -4.94 17.11 -18.05
CA VAL A 760 -4.53 16.78 -16.69
C VAL A 760 -4.33 18.02 -15.84
N THR A 761 -4.72 17.93 -14.57
CA THR A 761 -4.33 18.86 -13.51
C THR A 761 -3.53 18.14 -12.43
N GLY A 762 -2.61 18.87 -11.81
CA GLY A 762 -1.80 18.38 -10.71
C GLY A 762 -1.27 19.50 -9.83
N MET A 763 -0.74 19.11 -8.67
CA MET A 763 -0.22 20.01 -7.64
C MET A 763 0.94 19.40 -6.83
N HIS A 764 1.59 20.21 -5.98
CA HIS A 764 2.49 19.74 -4.93
C HIS A 764 1.76 19.54 -3.59
N GLY A 765 2.46 18.98 -2.59
CA GLY A 765 1.97 18.84 -1.21
C GLY A 765 2.05 17.43 -0.63
N TRP A 766 2.07 16.38 -1.45
CA TRP A 766 2.03 14.99 -0.97
C TRP A 766 3.15 14.09 -1.55
N GLY A 767 4.42 14.48 -1.34
CA GLY A 767 5.57 13.58 -1.59
C GLY A 767 5.78 13.20 -3.06
N THR A 768 5.92 14.20 -3.93
CA THR A 768 6.05 14.04 -5.38
C THR A 768 7.47 14.32 -5.90
N TYR A 769 7.81 13.79 -7.08
CA TYR A 769 9.08 14.01 -7.78
C TYR A 769 8.93 14.99 -8.97
N THR A 770 8.00 15.94 -8.86
CA THR A 770 7.68 16.93 -9.90
C THR A 770 8.23 18.34 -9.58
N PRO A 771 8.51 19.19 -10.59
CA PRO A 771 9.22 20.46 -10.37
C PRO A 771 8.36 21.69 -10.02
N ALA A 772 7.07 21.76 -10.36
CA ALA A 772 6.25 22.97 -10.25
C ALA A 772 5.02 22.76 -9.36
N ALA A 773 4.70 23.75 -8.51
CA ALA A 773 3.64 23.67 -7.49
C ALA A 773 2.21 23.38 -8.02
N GLY A 774 1.98 23.58 -9.32
CA GLY A 774 0.75 23.21 -10.02
C GLY A 774 0.96 23.15 -11.53
N CYS A 775 0.09 22.42 -12.25
CA CYS A 775 0.11 22.38 -13.71
C CYS A 775 -1.30 22.21 -14.33
N PHE A 776 -1.47 22.74 -15.54
CA PHE A 776 -2.54 22.36 -16.47
C PHE A 776 -1.90 21.97 -17.81
N GLN A 777 -2.03 20.72 -18.20
CA GLN A 777 -1.35 20.15 -19.38
C GLN A 777 -2.30 19.22 -20.13
N ARG A 778 -1.95 18.81 -21.36
CA ARG A 778 -2.70 17.79 -22.10
C ARG A 778 -1.78 16.78 -22.78
N LEU A 779 -2.19 15.52 -22.77
CA LEU A 779 -1.61 14.44 -23.56
C LEU A 779 -2.30 14.40 -24.93
N ARG A 780 -1.52 14.63 -25.98
CA ARG A 780 -1.97 14.67 -27.37
C ARG A 780 -1.34 13.53 -28.15
N TYR A 781 -2.16 12.81 -28.93
CA TYR A 781 -1.65 11.82 -29.88
C TYR A 781 -1.11 12.52 -31.13
N THR A 782 -0.02 12.01 -31.68
CA THR A 782 0.68 12.58 -32.86
C THR A 782 0.22 11.97 -34.19
N GLY A 783 -0.75 11.05 -34.18
CA GLY A 783 -1.26 10.37 -35.38
C GLY A 783 -0.41 9.19 -35.85
N SER A 784 0.71 8.88 -35.19
CA SER A 784 1.57 7.74 -35.49
C SER A 784 2.39 7.30 -34.27
N GLY A 785 3.11 6.17 -34.36
CA GLY A 785 4.17 5.84 -33.41
C GLY A 785 3.75 5.34 -32.02
N ALA A 786 2.57 4.74 -31.88
CA ALA A 786 2.15 4.07 -30.64
C ALA A 786 1.71 2.62 -30.92
N MET A 787 2.43 1.65 -30.33
CA MET A 787 1.99 0.27 -30.18
C MET A 787 1.81 0.04 -28.68
N LEU A 788 0.56 -0.05 -28.24
CA LEU A 788 0.20 -0.30 -26.84
C LEU A 788 -0.38 -1.71 -26.68
N PRO A 789 -0.17 -2.38 -25.54
CA PRO A 789 -0.97 -3.53 -25.15
C PRO A 789 -2.43 -3.09 -24.93
N THR A 790 -3.40 -3.94 -25.23
CA THR A 790 -4.85 -3.64 -25.19
C THR A 790 -5.64 -4.67 -24.38
N GLY A 791 -4.95 -5.64 -23.79
CA GLY A 791 -5.54 -6.66 -22.92
C GLY A 791 -4.49 -7.69 -22.52
N PHE A 792 -4.73 -8.34 -21.38
CA PHE A 792 -3.96 -9.49 -20.91
C PHE A 792 -4.91 -10.53 -20.32
N HIS A 793 -4.48 -11.78 -20.22
CA HIS A 793 -5.24 -12.85 -19.57
C HIS A 793 -4.30 -13.91 -19.00
N VAL A 794 -4.52 -14.34 -17.75
CA VAL A 794 -3.61 -15.23 -17.03
C VAL A 794 -4.14 -16.66 -16.91
N HIS A 795 -3.36 -17.61 -17.43
CA HIS A 795 -3.59 -19.04 -17.34
C HIS A 795 -2.65 -19.70 -16.33
N GLN A 796 -3.01 -20.90 -15.85
CA GLN A 796 -2.15 -21.70 -14.94
C GLN A 796 -0.75 -22.03 -15.50
N ASN A 797 -0.56 -21.97 -16.83
CA ASN A 797 0.69 -22.28 -17.53
C ASN A 797 1.32 -21.07 -18.26
N GLY A 798 0.83 -19.84 -18.07
CA GLY A 798 1.37 -18.68 -18.79
C GLY A 798 0.43 -17.48 -18.89
N VAL A 799 0.81 -16.48 -19.69
CA VAL A 799 0.05 -15.23 -19.87
C VAL A 799 -0.12 -14.92 -21.35
N ASN A 800 -1.35 -14.61 -21.76
CA ASN A 800 -1.65 -14.01 -23.06
C ASN A 800 -1.63 -12.48 -22.95
N VAL A 801 -0.97 -11.79 -23.89
CA VAL A 801 -0.96 -10.33 -24.01
C VAL A 801 -1.35 -9.95 -25.43
N SER A 802 -2.26 -8.99 -25.59
CA SER A 802 -2.77 -8.52 -26.88
C SER A 802 -2.43 -7.05 -27.13
N PHE A 803 -2.30 -6.65 -28.39
CA PHE A 803 -1.76 -5.36 -28.83
C PHE A 803 -2.65 -4.68 -29.87
N SER A 804 -2.64 -3.35 -29.83
CA SER A 804 -3.37 -2.46 -30.75
C SER A 804 -2.99 -2.68 -32.22
N SER A 805 -1.72 -2.95 -32.50
CA SER A 805 -1.15 -3.13 -33.84
C SER A 805 -0.45 -4.50 -33.98
N PRO A 806 -0.32 -5.06 -35.21
CA PRO A 806 0.43 -6.29 -35.43
C PRO A 806 1.91 -6.17 -35.04
N ILE A 807 2.46 -7.24 -34.47
CA ILE A 807 3.83 -7.29 -33.93
C ILE A 807 4.83 -7.92 -34.92
N ASP A 808 6.12 -7.73 -34.67
CA ASP A 808 7.18 -8.54 -35.27
C ASP A 808 7.18 -9.93 -34.62
N ALA A 809 6.59 -10.90 -35.33
CA ALA A 809 6.50 -12.28 -34.87
C ALA A 809 7.87 -12.95 -34.69
N ALA A 810 8.90 -12.58 -35.47
CA ALA A 810 10.22 -13.19 -35.39
C ALA A 810 10.94 -12.73 -34.10
N LYS A 811 10.92 -11.42 -33.82
CA LYS A 811 11.40 -10.87 -32.54
C LYS A 811 10.66 -11.46 -31.34
N ALA A 812 9.33 -11.57 -31.42
CA ALA A 812 8.49 -12.09 -30.35
C ALA A 812 8.77 -13.57 -30.05
N THR A 813 9.03 -14.41 -31.07
CA THR A 813 9.31 -15.84 -30.86
C THR A 813 10.69 -16.15 -30.27
N GLU A 814 11.63 -15.21 -30.29
CA GLU A 814 12.96 -15.38 -29.69
C GLU A 814 12.88 -15.22 -28.17
N ILE A 815 13.05 -16.33 -27.44
CA ILE A 815 12.95 -16.39 -25.97
C ILE A 815 14.02 -15.51 -25.30
N GLY A 816 15.19 -15.33 -25.94
CA GLY A 816 16.23 -14.42 -25.46
C GLY A 816 15.75 -12.97 -25.34
N ASN A 817 14.81 -12.55 -26.19
CA ASN A 817 14.25 -11.20 -26.23
C ASN A 817 13.14 -10.95 -25.19
N GLN A 818 12.66 -12.00 -24.51
CA GLN A 818 11.56 -11.92 -23.56
C GLN A 818 12.05 -12.17 -22.13
N PHE A 819 11.49 -11.44 -21.16
CA PHE A 819 11.82 -11.59 -19.74
C PHE A 819 10.58 -11.52 -18.85
N ALA A 820 10.58 -12.33 -17.79
CA ALA A 820 9.52 -12.40 -16.81
C ALA A 820 10.11 -12.57 -15.40
N GLN A 821 9.56 -11.86 -14.41
CA GLN A 821 9.87 -12.05 -12.99
C GLN A 821 8.64 -11.72 -12.12
N CYS A 822 8.53 -12.29 -10.92
CA CYS A 822 7.42 -12.00 -10.01
C CYS A 822 7.83 -11.85 -8.54
N TRP A 823 7.00 -11.17 -7.77
CA TRP A 823 7.21 -10.91 -6.34
C TRP A 823 5.90 -10.56 -5.60
N ASN A 824 6.00 -10.46 -4.28
CA ASN A 824 4.92 -10.13 -3.36
C ASN A 824 5.26 -8.95 -2.47
N TYR A 825 4.23 -8.19 -2.08
CA TYR A 825 4.28 -7.24 -0.98
C TYR A 825 3.63 -7.84 0.28
N ARG A 826 3.94 -7.33 1.48
CA ARG A 826 3.40 -7.82 2.75
C ARG A 826 2.22 -7.00 3.25
N TYR A 827 1.07 -7.66 3.45
CA TYR A 827 -0.05 -7.07 4.19
C TYR A 827 0.25 -7.05 5.69
N SER A 828 0.54 -5.86 6.21
CA SER A 828 0.98 -5.66 7.59
C SER A 828 0.76 -4.20 8.03
N PRO A 829 0.79 -3.88 9.34
CA PRO A 829 0.80 -2.51 9.85
C PRO A 829 2.16 -1.78 9.67
N ALA A 830 3.15 -2.38 8.99
CA ALA A 830 4.36 -1.67 8.61
C ALA A 830 4.07 -0.62 7.53
N TYR A 831 4.91 0.43 7.43
CA TYR A 831 4.67 1.50 6.47
C TYR A 831 5.09 1.08 5.06
N GLY A 832 4.11 0.63 4.27
CA GLY A 832 4.34 0.02 2.97
C GLY A 832 5.07 -1.32 3.11
N SER A 833 5.83 -1.69 2.09
CA SER A 833 6.49 -2.99 2.06
C SER A 833 7.74 -3.01 1.18
N ARG A 834 8.61 -3.98 1.45
CA ARG A 834 9.66 -4.39 0.51
C ARG A 834 9.10 -5.43 -0.46
N GLU A 835 9.87 -5.70 -1.50
CA GLU A 835 9.55 -6.68 -2.52
C GLU A 835 10.12 -8.03 -2.08
N TYR A 836 9.26 -9.02 -1.93
CA TYR A 836 9.60 -10.36 -1.43
C TYR A 836 9.41 -11.43 -2.49
N SER A 837 10.30 -12.40 -2.49
CA SER A 837 10.19 -13.59 -3.31
C SER A 837 8.89 -14.33 -3.00
N VAL A 838 8.23 -14.83 -4.06
CA VAL A 838 7.02 -15.64 -3.97
C VAL A 838 7.35 -17.03 -3.46
N MET A 839 8.47 -17.58 -3.95
CA MET A 839 8.96 -18.93 -3.71
C MET A 839 9.79 -19.04 -2.41
N HIS A 840 10.66 -18.07 -2.15
CA HIS A 840 11.58 -18.03 -1.01
C HIS A 840 10.95 -17.22 0.13
N GLN A 841 10.09 -17.86 0.93
CA GLN A 841 9.26 -17.19 1.94
C GLN A 841 10.07 -16.36 2.94
N GLY A 842 9.88 -15.03 2.89
CA GLY A 842 10.52 -14.06 3.79
C GLY A 842 11.79 -13.41 3.22
N ALA A 843 12.34 -13.94 2.13
CA ALA A 843 13.49 -13.37 1.44
C ALA A 843 13.07 -12.21 0.51
N MET A 844 13.89 -11.16 0.42
CA MET A 844 13.63 -9.97 -0.41
C MET A 844 14.22 -10.13 -1.82
N GLY A 845 13.51 -9.67 -2.85
CA GLY A 845 13.89 -9.78 -4.26
C GLY A 845 12.83 -10.48 -5.11
N HIS A 846 13.10 -10.59 -6.40
CA HIS A 846 12.15 -11.08 -7.41
C HIS A 846 12.54 -12.47 -7.90
N ASP A 847 11.58 -13.38 -8.03
CA ASP A 847 11.81 -14.68 -8.64
C ASP A 847 11.76 -14.51 -10.17
N VAL A 848 12.85 -14.87 -10.86
CA VAL A 848 12.91 -14.85 -12.32
C VAL A 848 12.22 -16.09 -12.87
N LEU A 849 11.37 -15.92 -13.89
CA LEU A 849 10.52 -16.96 -14.43
C LEU A 849 11.03 -17.42 -15.80
N ASP A 850 11.18 -18.74 -15.95
CA ASP A 850 11.56 -19.36 -17.22
C ASP A 850 10.37 -19.35 -18.20
N ILE A 851 10.53 -18.60 -19.30
CA ILE A 851 9.64 -18.66 -20.46
C ILE A 851 10.07 -19.87 -21.32
N ARG A 852 9.19 -20.86 -21.49
CA ARG A 852 9.48 -22.12 -22.21
C ARG A 852 9.21 -22.04 -23.71
N SER A 853 8.22 -21.25 -24.11
CA SER A 853 7.91 -20.93 -25.51
C SER A 853 7.14 -19.61 -25.60
N VAL A 854 7.12 -19.02 -26.80
CA VAL A 854 6.29 -17.86 -27.12
C VAL A 854 5.43 -18.19 -28.33
N ILE A 855 4.12 -18.05 -28.17
CA ILE A 855 3.12 -18.50 -29.12
C ILE A 855 2.40 -17.26 -29.69
N VAL A 856 2.80 -16.87 -30.90
CA VAL A 856 2.16 -15.76 -31.63
C VAL A 856 0.81 -16.23 -32.22
N SER A 857 -0.17 -15.33 -32.15
CA SER A 857 -1.50 -15.41 -32.77
C SER A 857 -1.47 -15.38 -34.31
N LYS A 858 -2.58 -15.77 -34.97
CA LYS A 858 -2.65 -15.83 -36.44
C LYS A 858 -2.71 -14.46 -37.14
N ASP A 859 -3.17 -13.44 -36.43
CA ASP A 859 -3.24 -12.04 -36.88
C ASP A 859 -2.03 -11.22 -36.39
N ALA A 860 -1.09 -11.85 -35.69
CA ALA A 860 0.05 -11.24 -35.03
C ALA A 860 -0.31 -10.10 -34.06
N LYS A 861 -1.52 -10.10 -33.46
CA LYS A 861 -1.91 -9.09 -32.44
C LYS A 861 -1.79 -9.55 -31.00
N SER A 862 -1.56 -10.83 -30.75
CA SER A 862 -1.33 -11.38 -29.39
C SER A 862 -0.14 -12.34 -29.31
N VAL A 863 0.47 -12.41 -28.13
CA VAL A 863 1.47 -13.43 -27.74
C VAL A 863 1.00 -14.15 -26.48
N PHE A 864 1.10 -15.49 -26.46
CA PHE A 864 1.06 -16.27 -25.23
C PHE A 864 2.48 -16.67 -24.82
N LEU A 865 2.83 -16.37 -23.57
CA LEU A 865 4.12 -16.69 -22.95
C LEU A 865 3.94 -17.93 -22.07
N GLU A 866 4.56 -19.04 -22.42
CA GLU A 866 4.47 -20.30 -21.65
C GLU A 866 5.37 -20.21 -20.41
N ILE A 867 4.77 -20.07 -19.23
CA ILE A 867 5.45 -19.93 -17.94
C ILE A 867 4.83 -20.92 -16.92
N PRO A 868 5.24 -22.21 -16.94
CA PRO A 868 4.73 -23.26 -16.06
C PRO A 868 4.80 -22.96 -14.56
N ASP A 869 5.84 -22.24 -14.16
CA ASP A 869 6.23 -21.99 -12.78
C ASP A 869 5.49 -20.79 -12.16
N LEU A 870 4.73 -20.02 -12.96
CA LEU A 870 3.99 -18.82 -12.55
C LEU A 870 3.09 -19.10 -11.32
N GLN A 871 3.06 -18.14 -10.39
CA GLN A 871 2.32 -18.23 -9.12
C GLN A 871 1.32 -17.07 -8.97
N LEU A 872 0.36 -17.23 -8.04
CA LEU A 872 -0.42 -16.09 -7.55
C LEU A 872 0.56 -15.11 -6.86
N CYS A 873 0.57 -13.85 -7.31
CA CYS A 873 1.56 -12.87 -6.88
C CYS A 873 1.01 -11.44 -6.93
N SER A 874 1.50 -10.59 -6.02
CA SER A 874 1.18 -9.16 -6.02
C SER A 874 1.64 -8.48 -7.30
N GLN A 875 2.81 -8.89 -7.81
CA GLN A 875 3.35 -8.39 -9.08
C GLN A 875 3.98 -9.51 -9.92
N LEU A 876 3.56 -9.57 -11.18
CA LEU A 876 4.28 -10.15 -12.31
C LEU A 876 4.76 -8.98 -13.19
N HIS A 877 6.04 -8.96 -13.55
CA HIS A 877 6.63 -8.04 -14.50
C HIS A 877 7.04 -8.80 -15.76
N LEU A 878 6.63 -8.30 -16.93
CA LEU A 878 6.98 -8.80 -18.25
C LEU A 878 7.65 -7.70 -19.08
N LEU A 879 8.79 -7.99 -19.69
CA LEU A 879 9.46 -7.14 -20.67
C LEU A 879 9.56 -7.87 -22.01
N LEU A 880 9.01 -7.28 -23.06
CA LEU A 880 8.75 -7.95 -24.34
C LEU A 880 9.25 -7.12 -25.54
N ASP A 881 10.29 -7.56 -26.25
CA ASP A 881 10.57 -7.02 -27.59
C ASP A 881 9.67 -7.71 -28.63
N ILE A 882 8.78 -6.90 -29.20
CA ILE A 882 7.73 -7.27 -30.15
C ILE A 882 7.85 -6.47 -31.46
N GLY A 883 8.99 -5.83 -31.71
CA GLY A 883 9.20 -4.94 -32.87
C GLY A 883 8.72 -3.50 -32.69
N SER A 884 8.26 -3.14 -31.50
CA SER A 884 8.00 -1.75 -31.08
C SER A 884 9.30 -0.95 -30.92
N SER A 885 9.19 0.39 -30.92
CA SER A 885 10.35 1.32 -30.82
C SER A 885 11.14 1.22 -29.51
N ARG A 886 10.49 0.74 -28.45
CA ARG A 886 11.08 0.23 -27.20
C ARG A 886 10.38 -1.10 -26.86
N PRO A 887 10.98 -2.01 -26.09
CA PRO A 887 10.27 -3.18 -25.56
C PRO A 887 8.99 -2.75 -24.83
N CYS A 888 7.93 -3.54 -24.95
CA CYS A 888 6.72 -3.36 -24.18
C CYS A 888 6.96 -3.84 -22.74
N GLU A 889 6.59 -3.03 -21.76
CA GLU A 889 6.72 -3.35 -20.34
C GLU A 889 5.32 -3.46 -19.73
N LEU A 890 5.03 -4.57 -19.05
CA LEU A 890 3.72 -4.84 -18.46
C LEU A 890 3.88 -5.35 -17.03
N PHE A 891 3.18 -4.70 -16.10
CA PHE A 891 3.14 -5.07 -14.69
C PHE A 891 1.72 -5.51 -14.33
N ALA A 892 1.52 -6.80 -14.07
CA ALA A 892 0.23 -7.39 -13.73
C ALA A 892 0.17 -7.80 -12.25
N THR A 893 -1.00 -7.74 -11.64
CA THR A 893 -1.28 -8.42 -10.36
C THR A 893 -2.03 -9.72 -10.68
N VAL A 894 -1.64 -10.82 -10.04
CA VAL A 894 -2.17 -12.16 -10.33
C VAL A 894 -2.93 -12.70 -9.12
N ASN A 895 -4.19 -12.26 -9.01
CA ASN A 895 -5.14 -12.69 -7.99
C ASN A 895 -5.71 -14.10 -8.30
N ALA A 896 -5.82 -14.45 -9.59
CA ALA A 896 -6.35 -15.73 -10.06
C ALA A 896 -5.73 -16.17 -11.41
N MET A 897 -5.95 -17.44 -11.77
CA MET A 897 -5.46 -18.07 -13.01
C MET A 897 -6.55 -18.96 -13.61
N ASP A 898 -6.85 -18.78 -14.90
CA ASP A 898 -7.80 -19.66 -15.59
C ASP A 898 -7.15 -21.03 -15.93
N ALA A 899 -7.95 -21.95 -16.45
CA ALA A 899 -7.51 -23.23 -16.98
C ALA A 899 -6.29 -23.07 -17.93
N PRO A 900 -5.39 -24.07 -18.00
CA PRO A 900 -4.20 -23.98 -18.84
C PRO A 900 -4.56 -23.64 -20.30
N TYR A 901 -3.83 -22.69 -20.89
CA TYR A 901 -3.91 -22.42 -22.31
C TYR A 901 -3.54 -23.70 -23.07
N ASP A 902 -4.40 -24.17 -23.97
CA ASP A 902 -4.16 -25.39 -24.76
C ASP A 902 -3.73 -25.05 -26.20
N SER A 903 -2.67 -25.70 -26.65
CA SER A 903 -2.07 -25.49 -27.97
C SER A 903 -1.04 -26.58 -28.24
N ASP A 904 -1.07 -27.16 -29.44
CA ASP A 904 -0.05 -28.13 -29.89
C ASP A 904 1.35 -27.53 -30.06
N ARG A 905 1.50 -26.20 -29.90
CA ARG A 905 2.77 -25.47 -29.96
C ARG A 905 3.48 -25.32 -28.59
N LEU A 906 2.89 -25.84 -27.51
CA LEU A 906 3.44 -25.76 -26.14
C LEU A 906 4.59 -26.76 -25.93
N VAL A 907 5.67 -26.32 -25.30
CA VAL A 907 6.86 -27.14 -25.01
C VAL A 907 6.69 -27.93 -23.70
N ALA A 908 5.93 -27.38 -22.75
CA ALA A 908 5.75 -27.90 -21.39
C ALA A 908 4.29 -28.27 -21.09
N ARG A 909 3.49 -28.65 -22.10
CA ARG A 909 2.02 -28.87 -22.05
C ARG A 909 1.47 -29.64 -20.83
N ASN A 910 2.23 -30.59 -20.26
CA ASN A 910 1.83 -31.41 -19.10
C ASN A 910 2.57 -31.05 -17.79
N SER A 911 3.37 -29.98 -17.78
CA SER A 911 4.15 -29.53 -16.62
C SER A 911 3.59 -28.19 -16.13
N ILE A 912 2.99 -28.19 -14.95
CA ILE A 912 2.52 -26.99 -14.26
C ILE A 912 2.96 -27.08 -12.81
N ALA A 913 3.62 -26.04 -12.30
CA ALA A 913 4.05 -26.03 -10.90
C ALA A 913 2.83 -26.02 -9.96
N LYS A 914 2.93 -26.77 -8.85
CA LYS A 914 1.96 -26.70 -7.75
C LYS A 914 1.83 -25.25 -7.28
N LYS A 915 0.61 -24.70 -7.31
CA LYS A 915 0.37 -23.30 -6.96
C LYS A 915 0.38 -23.11 -5.44
N LEU A 916 1.01 -22.03 -4.99
CA LEU A 916 1.03 -21.60 -3.59
C LEU A 916 -0.28 -20.90 -3.19
N PRO A 917 -0.65 -20.88 -1.89
CA PRO A 917 -1.75 -20.04 -1.42
C PRO A 917 -1.53 -18.56 -1.72
N HIS A 918 -2.61 -17.82 -1.96
CA HIS A 918 -2.58 -16.40 -2.27
C HIS A 918 -1.78 -15.59 -1.21
N PRO A 919 -0.91 -14.63 -1.60
CA PRO A 919 -0.01 -13.93 -0.68
C PRO A 919 -0.71 -13.30 0.53
N MET A 920 -1.83 -12.60 0.32
CA MET A 920 -2.65 -12.01 1.40
C MET A 920 -3.00 -13.03 2.51
N ASN A 921 -3.35 -14.27 2.14
CA ASN A 921 -3.73 -15.30 3.11
C ASN A 921 -2.51 -15.77 3.91
N ARG A 922 -1.34 -15.91 3.25
CA ARG A 922 -0.08 -16.28 3.92
C ARG A 922 0.35 -15.25 4.96
N ASP A 923 0.09 -13.97 4.70
CA ASP A 923 0.38 -12.87 5.63
C ASP A 923 -0.63 -12.80 6.78
N LEU A 924 -1.94 -12.98 6.51
CA LEU A 924 -2.96 -13.09 7.55
C LEU A 924 -2.70 -14.28 8.50
N ASP A 925 -2.39 -15.46 7.95
CA ASP A 925 -2.00 -16.65 8.72
C ASP A 925 -0.75 -16.39 9.58
N TRP A 926 0.20 -15.61 9.06
CA TRP A 926 1.42 -15.23 9.77
C TRP A 926 1.16 -14.21 10.90
N LEU A 927 0.28 -13.22 10.68
CA LEU A 927 -0.11 -12.23 11.68
C LEU A 927 -0.79 -12.83 12.93
N THR A 928 -1.40 -14.02 12.82
CA THR A 928 -1.95 -14.74 13.98
C THR A 928 -0.88 -15.22 14.97
N LYS A 929 0.39 -15.33 14.53
CA LYS A 929 1.49 -15.99 15.28
C LYS A 929 2.27 -15.03 16.18
N ARG A 930 1.57 -14.09 16.85
CA ARG A 930 2.21 -13.15 17.79
C ARG A 930 2.87 -13.91 18.95
N VAL A 931 4.10 -13.54 19.29
CA VAL A 931 4.75 -13.96 20.54
C VAL A 931 4.25 -13.05 21.68
N PRO A 932 3.71 -13.59 22.79
CA PRO A 932 3.27 -12.77 23.92
C PRO A 932 4.44 -12.02 24.57
N ASN A 933 4.25 -10.74 24.90
CA ASN A 933 5.27 -9.94 25.58
C ASN A 933 5.51 -10.44 27.02
N PRO A 934 6.76 -10.77 27.38
CA PRO A 934 7.05 -11.46 28.65
C PRO A 934 6.82 -10.57 29.88
N TRP A 935 6.83 -9.24 29.74
CA TRP A 935 6.56 -8.31 30.84
C TRP A 935 5.07 -8.02 31.04
N GLN A 936 4.14 -8.58 30.25
CA GLN A 936 2.70 -8.52 30.56
C GLN A 936 2.34 -9.27 31.86
N LYS A 937 3.19 -10.21 32.31
CA LYS A 937 2.91 -11.04 33.50
C LYS A 937 2.95 -10.20 34.79
N LYS A 938 1.77 -9.98 35.37
CA LYS A 938 1.58 -9.25 36.64
C LYS A 938 2.54 -9.73 37.74
N ILE A 939 3.27 -8.76 38.31
CA ILE A 939 4.05 -8.92 39.55
C ILE A 939 3.24 -8.31 40.71
N GLU A 940 3.11 -9.04 41.81
CA GLU A 940 2.42 -8.54 43.01
C GLU A 940 3.30 -7.58 43.82
N GLY A 941 2.67 -6.60 44.48
CA GLY A 941 3.38 -5.53 45.22
C GLY A 941 4.08 -4.49 44.33
N ALA A 942 4.01 -4.60 43.01
CA ALA A 942 4.65 -3.66 42.09
C ALA A 942 4.01 -2.26 42.14
N ARG A 943 4.82 -1.20 42.31
CA ARG A 943 4.38 0.19 42.33
C ARG A 943 3.98 0.65 40.92
N GLU A 944 2.82 1.28 40.78
CA GLU A 944 2.39 1.84 39.51
C GLU A 944 3.14 3.15 39.18
N ILE A 945 3.57 3.26 37.92
CA ILE A 945 4.01 4.49 37.27
C ILE A 945 3.13 4.65 36.03
N GLN A 946 2.50 5.81 35.89
CA GLN A 946 1.75 6.17 34.69
C GLN A 946 2.57 7.14 33.84
N ILE A 947 2.68 6.85 32.55
CA ILE A 947 3.28 7.70 31.53
C ILE A 947 2.35 7.70 30.31
N GLN A 948 2.37 8.75 29.49
CA GLN A 948 1.58 8.79 28.26
C GLN A 948 2.33 9.50 27.14
N ALA A 949 1.93 9.24 25.89
CA ALA A 949 2.37 10.05 24.76
C ALA A 949 1.73 11.45 24.84
N MET A 950 2.40 12.41 24.24
CA MET A 950 2.02 13.82 24.17
C MET A 950 2.46 14.38 22.81
N ASP A 951 1.73 15.39 22.34
CA ASP A 951 1.97 16.16 21.13
C ASP A 951 3.47 16.47 20.91
N ASN A 952 3.91 16.48 19.65
CA ASN A 952 5.30 16.71 19.24
C ASN A 952 6.27 15.59 19.66
N LEU A 953 5.79 14.33 19.65
CA LEU A 953 6.58 13.13 19.93
C LEU A 953 7.26 13.19 21.31
N GLN A 954 6.48 13.42 22.36
CA GLN A 954 6.98 13.55 23.74
C GLN A 954 6.36 12.51 24.67
N PHE A 955 7.11 12.10 25.69
CA PHE A 955 6.53 11.46 26.87
C PHE A 955 6.07 12.53 27.87
N SER A 956 4.93 12.32 28.53
CA SER A 956 4.38 13.23 29.56
C SER A 956 5.29 13.45 30.76
N GLN A 957 6.25 12.54 30.98
CA GLN A 957 7.32 12.67 31.96
C GLN A 957 8.63 12.34 31.24
N LYS A 958 9.62 13.24 31.35
CA LYS A 958 11.02 12.99 30.86
C LYS A 958 11.94 12.41 31.94
N ARG A 959 11.45 12.31 33.17
CA ARG A 959 12.18 11.75 34.32
C ARG A 959 11.24 10.88 35.14
N LEU A 960 11.64 9.63 35.34
CA LEU A 960 11.02 8.69 36.27
C LEU A 960 12.00 8.41 37.42
N GLN A 961 11.50 7.96 38.56
CA GLN A 961 12.32 7.58 39.72
C GLN A 961 11.93 6.19 40.23
N ALA A 962 12.94 5.40 40.59
CA ALA A 962 12.79 4.10 41.24
C ALA A 962 13.95 3.77 42.17
N LYS A 963 13.68 2.90 43.16
CA LYS A 963 14.75 2.34 44.00
C LYS A 963 15.45 1.18 43.30
N PRO A 964 16.73 0.89 43.60
CA PRO A 964 17.42 -0.29 43.08
C PRO A 964 16.62 -1.56 43.38
N GLY A 965 16.33 -2.35 42.35
CA GLY A 965 15.55 -3.59 42.50
C GLY A 965 14.06 -3.41 42.81
N GLU A 966 13.50 -2.20 42.72
CA GLU A 966 12.07 -1.95 42.96
C GLU A 966 11.18 -2.65 41.92
N LEU A 967 10.07 -3.24 42.36
CA LEU A 967 9.08 -3.85 41.47
C LEU A 967 8.14 -2.77 40.94
N LEU A 968 8.05 -2.63 39.62
CA LEU A 968 7.30 -1.56 38.95
C LEU A 968 6.25 -2.14 38.01
N LYS A 969 5.07 -1.52 38.01
CA LYS A 969 4.10 -1.60 36.92
C LYS A 969 4.18 -0.29 36.14
N LEU A 970 4.66 -0.30 34.92
CA LEU A 970 4.49 0.84 34.03
C LEU A 970 3.19 0.67 33.24
N LYS A 971 2.29 1.64 33.38
CA LYS A 971 1.15 1.83 32.48
C LYS A 971 1.51 2.94 31.49
N PHE A 972 1.50 2.62 30.20
CA PHE A 972 1.69 3.58 29.11
C PHE A 972 0.38 3.74 28.35
N ALA A 973 -0.07 4.97 28.14
CA ALA A 973 -1.26 5.30 27.36
C ALA A 973 -0.89 6.15 26.13
N ASN A 974 -1.57 5.93 25.01
CA ASN A 974 -1.33 6.66 23.78
C ASN A 974 -2.55 7.53 23.37
N PRO A 975 -2.64 8.80 23.79
CA PRO A 975 -3.64 9.74 23.30
C PRO A 975 -3.24 10.41 21.96
N ASP A 976 -2.05 10.13 21.42
CA ASP A 976 -1.52 10.72 20.18
C ASP A 976 -2.05 9.97 18.93
N VAL A 977 -1.93 10.59 17.76
CA VAL A 977 -2.47 10.08 16.48
C VAL A 977 -1.54 9.11 15.75
N VAL A 978 -0.34 8.83 16.29
CA VAL A 978 0.62 7.84 15.77
C VAL A 978 0.92 6.76 16.81
N PRO A 979 1.27 5.51 16.41
CA PRO A 979 1.61 4.46 17.36
C PRO A 979 2.90 4.76 18.13
N HIS A 980 2.93 4.40 19.43
CA HIS A 980 4.08 4.60 20.30
C HIS A 980 4.35 3.39 21.18
N ASN A 981 5.61 3.15 21.55
CA ASN A 981 5.98 2.22 22.61
C ASN A 981 6.90 2.91 23.64
N TRP A 982 7.23 2.20 24.70
CA TRP A 982 8.24 2.60 25.67
C TRP A 982 9.19 1.42 25.89
N ALA A 983 10.49 1.64 25.72
CA ALA A 983 11.53 0.67 26.03
C ALA A 983 12.56 1.26 26.99
N LEU A 984 12.94 0.51 28.03
CA LEU A 984 14.04 0.85 28.94
C LEU A 984 15.33 0.21 28.43
N ILE A 985 16.43 0.96 28.43
CA ILE A 985 17.71 0.51 27.87
C ILE A 985 18.90 0.74 28.81
N GLN A 986 20.01 0.04 28.53
CA GLN A 986 21.25 0.18 29.29
C GLN A 986 21.89 1.58 29.11
N PRO A 987 22.55 2.14 30.14
CA PRO A 987 23.17 3.47 30.05
C PRO A 987 24.21 3.55 28.93
N GLY A 988 24.16 4.61 28.13
CA GLY A 988 25.08 4.83 27.00
C GLY A 988 24.70 4.14 25.69
N THR A 989 23.56 3.43 25.61
CA THR A 989 23.14 2.68 24.41
C THR A 989 22.03 3.37 23.59
N LEU A 990 21.69 4.63 23.91
CA LEU A 990 20.54 5.35 23.31
C LEU A 990 20.61 5.41 21.78
N ASP A 991 21.70 5.96 21.25
CA ASP A 991 21.86 6.13 19.81
C ASP A 991 21.95 4.77 19.10
N GLN A 992 22.56 3.77 19.73
CA GLN A 992 22.66 2.40 19.21
C GLN A 992 21.28 1.73 19.06
N ILE A 993 20.43 1.78 20.10
CA ILE A 993 19.09 1.19 20.04
C ILE A 993 18.18 2.03 19.13
N GLY A 994 18.33 3.35 19.13
CA GLY A 994 17.64 4.25 18.21
C GLY A 994 17.93 3.96 16.74
N ASP A 995 19.21 3.78 16.38
CA ASP A 995 19.63 3.41 15.03
C ASP A 995 19.12 2.02 14.60
N LEU A 996 19.11 1.05 15.51
CA LEU A 996 18.56 -0.26 15.25
C LEU A 996 17.03 -0.20 15.07
N ALA A 997 16.33 0.62 15.88
CA ALA A 997 14.89 0.85 15.76
C ALA A 997 14.54 1.53 14.42
N ASN A 998 15.31 2.52 14.00
CA ASN A 998 15.17 3.15 12.67
C ASN A 998 15.28 2.11 11.52
N ARG A 999 16.18 1.13 11.64
CA ARG A 999 16.37 0.07 10.62
C ARG A 999 15.21 -0.93 10.58
N LEU A 1000 14.46 -1.09 11.68
CA LEU A 1000 13.30 -2.01 11.71
C LEU A 1000 12.15 -1.57 10.80
N ILE A 1001 12.04 -0.30 10.40
CA ILE A 1001 10.96 0.15 9.49
C ILE A 1001 10.88 -0.64 8.17
N GLY A 1002 12.00 -1.21 7.73
CA GLY A 1002 12.09 -2.04 6.52
C GLY A 1002 11.98 -3.55 6.73
N ALA A 1003 11.80 -4.03 7.97
CA ALA A 1003 11.73 -5.45 8.29
C ALA A 1003 10.26 -5.93 8.35
N PRO A 1004 9.91 -7.07 7.73
CA PRO A 1004 8.50 -7.49 7.63
C PRO A 1004 7.91 -7.87 8.98
N ASP A 1005 8.74 -8.34 9.92
CA ASP A 1005 8.34 -8.77 11.26
C ASP A 1005 8.51 -7.68 12.33
N ALA A 1006 8.83 -6.44 11.94
CA ALA A 1006 9.08 -5.33 12.85
C ALA A 1006 7.92 -5.08 13.83
N TYR A 1007 6.68 -5.08 13.34
CA TYR A 1007 5.50 -4.93 14.21
C TYR A 1007 5.25 -6.16 15.11
N LEU A 1008 5.58 -7.39 14.68
CA LEU A 1008 5.55 -8.55 15.59
C LEU A 1008 6.58 -8.40 16.72
N LYS A 1009 7.76 -7.85 16.39
CA LYS A 1009 8.81 -7.42 17.32
C LYS A 1009 8.48 -6.10 18.06
N GLN A 1010 7.27 -5.57 17.93
CA GLN A 1010 6.82 -4.32 18.59
C GLN A 1010 7.64 -3.07 18.24
N TYR A 1011 8.38 -3.09 17.12
CA TYR A 1011 9.45 -2.16 16.74
C TYR A 1011 10.65 -2.10 17.70
N VAL A 1012 10.80 -3.09 18.59
CA VAL A 1012 11.91 -3.16 19.53
C VAL A 1012 13.06 -3.99 18.95
N PRO A 1013 14.29 -3.44 18.88
CA PRO A 1013 15.46 -4.20 18.44
C PRO A 1013 15.78 -5.40 19.34
N GLN A 1014 16.10 -6.53 18.72
CA GLN A 1014 16.69 -7.67 19.42
C GLN A 1014 18.13 -7.33 19.84
N SER A 1015 18.31 -6.93 21.09
CA SER A 1015 19.59 -6.51 21.65
C SER A 1015 19.58 -6.65 23.18
N ASP A 1016 20.65 -7.19 23.75
CA ASP A 1016 20.82 -7.36 25.21
C ASP A 1016 20.85 -6.02 25.98
N ALA A 1017 20.99 -4.90 25.26
CA ALA A 1017 20.90 -3.56 25.82
C ALA A 1017 19.45 -3.10 26.09
N VAL A 1018 18.42 -3.84 25.64
CA VAL A 1018 17.01 -3.60 26.01
C VAL A 1018 16.66 -4.37 27.28
N ILE A 1019 16.18 -3.65 28.31
CA ILE A 1019 15.91 -4.20 29.65
C ILE A 1019 14.44 -4.67 29.78
N CYS A 1020 13.50 -3.88 29.26
CA CYS A 1020 12.08 -4.21 29.17
C CYS A 1020 11.38 -3.26 28.18
N TYR A 1021 10.23 -3.67 27.63
CA TYR A 1021 9.46 -2.84 26.69
C TYR A 1021 7.95 -3.09 26.75
N THR A 1022 7.16 -2.07 26.42
CA THR A 1022 5.73 -2.21 26.08
C THR A 1022 5.57 -2.71 24.65
N ASP A 1023 4.43 -3.36 24.38
CA ASP A 1023 3.99 -3.54 22.99
C ASP A 1023 3.79 -2.17 22.31
N ILE A 1024 3.70 -2.17 20.99
CA ILE A 1024 3.34 -0.95 20.26
C ILE A 1024 1.87 -0.62 20.53
N ILE A 1025 1.62 0.60 21.00
CA ILE A 1025 0.30 1.07 21.43
C ILE A 1025 -0.28 1.95 20.34
N ASP A 1026 -1.37 1.50 19.73
CA ASP A 1026 -2.10 2.25 18.72
C ASP A 1026 -2.83 3.46 19.33
N PRO A 1027 -3.18 4.49 18.53
CA PRO A 1027 -3.92 5.67 18.98
C PRO A 1027 -5.20 5.35 19.80
N GLY A 1028 -5.35 6.00 20.95
CA GLY A 1028 -6.45 5.81 21.89
C GLY A 1028 -6.32 4.59 22.81
N ALA A 1029 -5.29 3.77 22.68
CA ALA A 1029 -5.10 2.56 23.49
C ALA A 1029 -4.16 2.76 24.69
N GLU A 1030 -4.12 1.76 25.57
CA GLU A 1030 -3.20 1.68 26.70
C GLU A 1030 -2.63 0.26 26.87
N PHE A 1031 -1.44 0.17 27.45
CA PHE A 1031 -0.74 -1.09 27.72
C PHE A 1031 -0.05 -1.03 29.08
N SER A 1032 0.20 -2.19 29.70
CA SER A 1032 0.87 -2.27 31.00
C SER A 1032 1.93 -3.37 31.01
N ILE A 1033 3.10 -3.05 31.57
CA ILE A 1033 4.20 -3.99 31.80
C ILE A 1033 4.61 -4.01 33.27
N TYR A 1034 5.15 -5.14 33.69
CA TYR A 1034 5.65 -5.39 35.03
C TYR A 1034 7.12 -5.81 34.94
N PHE A 1035 8.00 -5.09 35.63
CA PHE A 1035 9.44 -5.36 35.62
C PHE A 1035 10.09 -4.99 36.95
N GLN A 1036 11.31 -5.48 37.18
CA GLN A 1036 12.15 -5.04 38.28
C GLN A 1036 13.10 -3.94 37.80
N ALA A 1037 13.14 -2.81 38.51
CA ALA A 1037 14.08 -1.73 38.26
C ALA A 1037 15.54 -2.24 38.41
N PRO A 1038 16.49 -1.75 37.60
CA PRO A 1038 17.89 -2.18 37.67
C PRO A 1038 18.49 -2.17 39.09
N GLN A 1039 19.29 -3.19 39.42
CA GLN A 1039 19.92 -3.31 40.74
C GLN A 1039 21.10 -2.34 40.96
N LYS A 1040 21.66 -1.79 39.88
CA LYS A 1040 22.78 -0.84 39.92
C LYS A 1040 22.22 0.60 39.84
N PRO A 1041 22.45 1.47 40.83
CA PRO A 1041 22.08 2.89 40.75
C PRO A 1041 22.66 3.58 39.51
N GLY A 1042 21.89 4.50 38.92
CA GLY A 1042 22.30 5.19 37.70
C GLY A 1042 21.14 5.81 36.91
N ARG A 1043 21.47 6.34 35.73
CA ARG A 1043 20.51 6.90 34.78
C ARG A 1043 20.33 5.93 33.60
N TYR A 1044 19.15 5.32 33.53
CA TYR A 1044 18.77 4.40 32.46
C TYR A 1044 17.88 5.15 31.47
N PRO A 1045 18.31 5.36 30.21
CA PRO A 1045 17.44 5.99 29.23
C PRO A 1045 16.21 5.12 28.95
N TYR A 1046 15.11 5.76 28.59
CA TYR A 1046 14.02 5.12 27.88
C TYR A 1046 13.66 5.94 26.64
N LEU A 1047 13.14 5.26 25.63
CA LEU A 1047 12.83 5.82 24.31
C LEU A 1047 11.57 5.18 23.73
N CYS A 1048 10.89 5.91 22.84
CA CYS A 1048 9.96 5.30 21.89
C CYS A 1048 10.78 4.71 20.74
N THR A 1049 10.77 3.39 20.60
CA THR A 1049 11.47 2.64 19.52
C THR A 1049 10.62 2.51 18.25
N PHE A 1050 9.46 3.16 18.15
CA PHE A 1050 8.86 3.38 16.83
C PHE A 1050 9.83 4.20 15.96
N PRO A 1051 10.06 3.82 14.69
CA PRO A 1051 11.11 4.43 13.85
C PRO A 1051 11.04 5.97 13.80
N GLY A 1052 12.19 6.62 13.99
CA GLY A 1052 12.33 8.08 14.02
C GLY A 1052 11.94 8.77 15.33
N HIS A 1053 11.08 8.18 16.17
CA HIS A 1053 10.53 8.88 17.34
C HIS A 1053 11.58 9.13 18.43
N TRP A 1054 12.45 8.15 18.71
CA TRP A 1054 13.45 8.20 19.79
C TRP A 1054 14.34 9.45 19.83
N MET A 1055 14.59 10.07 18.68
CA MET A 1055 15.47 11.24 18.54
C MET A 1055 14.98 12.43 19.39
N VAL A 1056 13.66 12.53 19.61
CA VAL A 1056 13.02 13.56 20.44
C VAL A 1056 12.15 12.96 21.56
N MET A 1057 11.69 11.72 21.39
CA MET A 1057 10.84 10.98 22.32
C MET A 1057 11.66 10.04 23.21
N ASN A 1058 12.40 10.64 24.14
CA ASN A 1058 13.20 9.94 25.13
C ASN A 1058 13.14 10.63 26.51
N GLY A 1059 13.57 9.89 27.53
CA GLY A 1059 13.65 10.33 28.91
C GLY A 1059 14.55 9.41 29.75
N ILE A 1060 14.58 9.61 31.06
CA ILE A 1060 15.50 8.90 31.97
C ILE A 1060 14.74 8.33 33.17
N LEU A 1061 14.95 7.03 33.44
CA LEU A 1061 14.68 6.43 34.74
C LEU A 1061 15.91 6.62 35.63
N GLU A 1062 15.77 7.45 36.67
CA GLU A 1062 16.78 7.61 37.71
C GLU A 1062 16.58 6.52 38.77
N VAL A 1063 17.56 5.61 38.87
CA VAL A 1063 17.60 4.55 39.88
C VAL A 1063 18.52 5.01 41.02
N GLY A 1064 17.94 5.21 42.20
CA GLY A 1064 18.63 5.79 43.36
C GLY A 1064 17.85 5.62 44.67
N ASN A 1065 18.41 6.12 45.78
CA ASN A 1065 17.81 6.05 47.11
C ASN A 1065 16.99 7.30 47.44
#